data_AF-Q08NM2-F1
#
_entry.id   AF-Q08NM2-F1
#
_cell.length_a   1.000
_cell.length_b   1.000
_cell.length_c   1.000
_cell.angle_alpha   90.00
_cell.angle_beta   90.00
_cell.angle_gamma   90.00
#
_symmetry.space_group_name_H-M   'P 1'
#
loop_
_entity.id
_entity.type
_entity.pdbx_description
1 polymer ?
#
loop_
_entity_poly.entity_id
_entity_poly.type
_entity_poly.pdbx_seq_one_letter_code
_entity_poly.pdbx_strand_id
1 'polypeptide(L)'
;MRDGTPFWAAAALSFTAWGGGPSQDLPALAAVHSPHVRHEGRFLRNPNPVRGQYIVVMKQGEEKAPAIEQAALDLAGRYRGQMGRTFHHALRGFVVTMAEADAQSLAKDPGVAYVEEDGWAYPEAVQTGATWGLDRVDQRNLPLNGGYTYQNNAMGSGVHVYVIDTGIFANHFDFGGRVSLDYTAVDDGNGAGDCNGHGTHVAGTIGGTTYGLAKAARLHSVRVFGCSGGTTWSTIIGAVDWVTAHHTQPAVVNMSLGGGATQAVDDAVSNSVAAGIVYAVAAGNNASDACGFSPARTPAALTVGATENTDARASYSNFGPCVDLFAPGTDITSTWMGSIVATSKLSGTSMASPHVAGAAAMYLSTVPTATPAQVESALLGNATLDRVTNVGVGSPNRLLYSAFTGLNPASACTGQTPPGATAWQQYSTDGIYLDVNTGQCGFISTPVYFTSLGGLSGHWTTTGATSIYSATPAGFRVYVRAPGITPALANQEGWHLNWQAAPNSPQSTVCAGQTTNSTPWQQYGTDGIYLDVNTTQCGFTSTPLYFTSLDGLSNHWVTTGATSIYSPTPTGFRVYIHSPGITPTLASQLGWHLNWQAAPNNLQVGNVCTGQTPQGATVWQQYSTDGIYLDVDASACSLSSAPRYLTSLGGLSRHWETTGATSIYSPTPTGFRVYVHFPGITPTLANEYGWHLNWIRR
;
A
#
# COMPACT_ATOMS: atom_id res chain seq x y z
N MET A 1 -48.64 42.26 -16.31
CA MET A 1 -48.43 43.73 -16.37
C MET A 1 -46.98 43.98 -16.03
N ARG A 2 -46.22 44.56 -16.98
CA ARG A 2 -44.87 45.14 -16.89
C ARG A 2 -43.73 44.30 -16.28
N ASP A 3 -42.50 44.33 -16.78
CA ASP A 3 -41.91 44.43 -18.15
C ASP A 3 -40.38 44.31 -17.92
N GLY A 4 -39.61 43.77 -18.88
CA GLY A 4 -38.14 43.94 -18.88
C GLY A 4 -37.27 42.70 -19.08
N THR A 5 -37.27 42.15 -20.30
CA THR A 5 -36.03 41.62 -20.92
C THR A 5 -35.40 42.75 -21.77
N PRO A 6 -34.08 42.73 -22.06
CA PRO A 6 -33.58 42.17 -23.33
C PRO A 6 -32.30 41.31 -23.17
N PHE A 7 -32.18 40.12 -23.76
CA PHE A 7 -31.80 39.77 -25.16
C PHE A 7 -30.30 39.50 -25.42
N TRP A 8 -30.05 38.21 -25.67
CA TRP A 8 -29.01 37.52 -26.45
C TRP A 8 -28.12 38.28 -27.45
N ALA A 9 -26.89 37.77 -27.60
CA ALA A 9 -26.29 37.54 -28.92
C ALA A 9 -25.39 36.28 -28.91
N ALA A 10 -25.60 35.38 -29.86
CA ALA A 10 -24.68 34.30 -30.20
C ALA A 10 -24.30 34.45 -31.69
N ALA A 11 -23.05 34.15 -32.05
CA ALA A 11 -22.61 34.17 -33.43
C ALA A 11 -21.70 32.96 -33.71
N ALA A 12 -22.15 32.11 -34.63
CA ALA A 12 -21.32 31.13 -35.32
C ALA A 12 -21.10 31.62 -36.76
N LEU A 13 -19.95 31.31 -37.36
CA LEU A 13 -19.78 31.27 -38.82
C LEU A 13 -18.57 30.39 -39.19
N SER A 14 -18.47 30.04 -40.48
CA SER A 14 -18.00 28.72 -40.93
C SER A 14 -16.79 28.72 -41.89
N PHE A 15 -16.16 27.55 -41.98
CA PHE A 15 -15.20 27.04 -42.98
C PHE A 15 -14.96 27.83 -44.29
N THR A 16 -13.67 27.93 -44.66
CA THR A 16 -13.13 27.58 -46.00
C THR A 16 -11.71 27.04 -45.86
N ALA A 17 -11.26 26.17 -46.78
CA ALA A 17 -9.96 25.50 -46.74
C ALA A 17 -9.17 25.64 -48.05
N TRP A 18 -7.82 25.55 -47.97
CA TRP A 18 -6.76 25.28 -48.97
C TRP A 18 -5.47 26.01 -48.48
N GLY A 19 -4.25 25.47 -48.45
CA GLY A 19 -3.74 24.10 -48.64
C GLY A 19 -2.18 24.09 -48.59
N GLY A 20 -1.57 22.94 -48.24
CA GLY A 20 -0.20 22.56 -48.68
C GLY A 20 1.07 23.10 -48.00
N GLY A 21 1.42 22.60 -46.79
CA GLY A 21 2.79 22.31 -46.26
C GLY A 21 3.92 23.38 -46.26
N PRO A 22 5.14 23.06 -45.75
CA PRO A 22 5.56 21.88 -45.00
C PRO A 22 5.77 22.15 -43.48
N SER A 23 6.16 21.11 -42.74
CA SER A 23 6.43 21.12 -41.29
C SER A 23 7.54 22.07 -40.84
N GLN A 24 7.28 22.85 -39.78
CA GLN A 24 8.30 23.36 -38.87
C GLN A 24 7.86 23.13 -37.41
N ASP A 25 8.83 22.82 -36.56
CA ASP A 25 8.60 22.42 -35.17
C ASP A 25 8.07 23.57 -34.31
N LEU A 26 7.08 23.25 -33.46
CA LEU A 26 6.60 24.17 -32.43
C LEU A 26 7.41 23.99 -31.14
N PRO A 27 7.89 25.07 -30.50
CA PRO A 27 8.60 24.98 -29.23
C PRO A 27 7.65 24.57 -28.10
N ALA A 28 8.12 23.69 -27.22
CA ALA A 28 7.35 23.23 -26.06
C ALA A 28 7.06 24.39 -25.08
N LEU A 29 5.85 24.39 -24.52
CA LEU A 29 5.44 25.29 -23.44
C LEU A 29 6.32 25.08 -22.21
N ALA A 30 7.12 26.08 -21.86
CA ALA A 30 7.91 26.07 -20.64
C ALA A 30 6.99 26.22 -19.41
N ALA A 31 7.10 25.30 -18.46
CA ALA A 31 6.40 25.39 -17.18
C ALA A 31 6.89 26.60 -16.39
N VAL A 32 5.96 27.43 -15.90
CA VAL A 32 6.26 28.56 -15.01
C VAL A 32 6.72 28.00 -13.66
N HIS A 33 8.03 27.97 -13.46
CA HIS A 33 8.62 27.71 -12.14
C HIS A 33 8.37 28.90 -11.22
N SER A 34 7.75 28.66 -10.07
CA SER A 34 7.91 29.53 -8.90
C SER A 34 9.40 29.64 -8.53
N PRO A 35 9.86 30.78 -8.00
CA PRO A 35 11.28 30.98 -7.73
C PRO A 35 11.72 30.15 -6.51
N HIS A 36 12.27 28.96 -6.77
CA HIS A 36 13.16 28.31 -5.80
C HIS A 36 14.33 29.26 -5.53
N VAL A 37 14.53 29.60 -4.25
CA VAL A 37 15.75 30.25 -3.79
C VAL A 37 16.90 29.28 -4.00
N ARG A 38 17.63 29.43 -5.12
CA ARG A 38 18.92 28.79 -5.30
C ARG A 38 19.89 29.44 -4.32
N HIS A 39 20.28 28.72 -3.28
CA HIS A 39 21.43 29.11 -2.49
C HIS A 39 22.69 28.94 -3.36
N GLU A 40 23.18 30.02 -3.96
CA GLU A 40 24.44 30.05 -4.71
C GLU A 40 25.63 29.96 -3.75
N GLY A 41 25.85 28.78 -3.19
CA GLY A 41 26.97 28.51 -2.30
C GLY A 41 27.00 27.06 -1.81
N ARG A 42 28.19 26.45 -1.83
CA ARG A 42 28.47 25.17 -1.15
C ARG A 42 28.68 25.34 0.37
N PHE A 43 28.39 26.54 0.89
CA PHE A 43 28.42 26.89 2.31
C PHE A 43 27.01 27.33 2.71
N LEU A 44 26.37 26.55 3.58
CA LEU A 44 25.00 26.70 4.03
C LEU A 44 24.98 27.28 5.44
N ARG A 45 24.08 28.24 5.70
CA ARG A 45 23.92 28.86 7.02
C ARG A 45 22.73 28.28 7.76
N ASN A 46 22.87 28.13 9.07
CA ASN A 46 21.79 27.67 9.94
C ASN A 46 21.10 28.89 10.58
N PRO A 47 19.76 28.93 10.69
CA PRO A 47 19.07 30.04 11.36
C PRO A 47 19.37 30.12 12.87
N ASN A 48 19.78 29.02 13.53
CA ASN A 48 20.12 28.98 14.96
C ASN A 48 21.50 28.31 15.20
N PRO A 49 22.61 28.93 14.77
CA PRO A 49 23.89 28.26 14.61
C PRO A 49 24.69 28.11 15.92
N VAL A 50 25.41 26.99 16.05
CA VAL A 50 26.51 26.79 17.00
C VAL A 50 27.75 27.46 16.44
N ARG A 51 28.08 28.66 16.94
CA ARG A 51 29.18 29.48 16.39
C ARG A 51 30.51 28.73 16.36
N GLY A 52 31.10 28.61 15.17
CA GLY A 52 32.40 28.00 14.94
C GLY A 52 32.39 26.50 14.70
N GLN A 53 31.22 25.84 14.68
CA GLN A 53 31.06 24.42 14.41
C GLN A 53 30.30 24.20 13.10
N TYR A 54 30.80 23.28 12.25
CA TYR A 54 30.25 23.01 10.92
C TYR A 54 30.16 21.52 10.64
N ILE A 55 29.12 21.13 9.90
CA ILE A 55 28.92 19.80 9.33
C ILE A 55 29.48 19.83 7.91
N VAL A 56 30.47 18.98 7.62
CA VAL A 56 31.12 18.87 6.31
C VAL A 56 30.60 17.61 5.64
N VAL A 57 29.78 17.76 4.60
CA VAL A 57 29.26 16.64 3.80
C VAL A 57 30.18 16.43 2.61
N MET A 58 30.63 15.19 2.40
CA MET A 58 31.55 14.80 1.33
C MET A 58 30.79 14.32 0.09
N LYS A 59 31.44 14.35 -1.08
CA LYS A 59 30.87 13.77 -2.30
C LYS A 59 30.80 12.25 -2.24
N GLN A 60 29.81 11.69 -2.93
CA GLN A 60 29.68 10.25 -3.15
C GLN A 60 30.88 9.69 -3.94
N GLY A 61 31.42 8.55 -3.49
CA GLY A 61 32.48 7.76 -4.15
C GLY A 61 32.65 6.37 -3.50
N GLU A 62 33.23 5.38 -4.16
CA GLU A 62 33.19 3.96 -3.73
C GLU A 62 34.07 3.58 -2.51
N GLU A 63 34.67 4.56 -1.82
CA GLU A 63 35.64 4.32 -0.75
C GLU A 63 35.03 3.83 0.58
N LYS A 64 35.73 2.91 1.25
CA LYS A 64 35.34 2.28 2.53
C LYS A 64 35.51 3.25 3.71
N ALA A 65 34.78 3.02 4.81
CA ALA A 65 34.75 3.89 5.99
C ALA A 65 36.11 4.39 6.53
N PRO A 66 37.20 3.60 6.61
CA PRO A 66 38.51 4.10 7.06
C PRO A 66 39.12 5.20 6.18
N ALA A 67 38.77 5.24 4.88
CA ALA A 67 39.20 6.31 3.99
C ALA A 67 38.47 7.64 4.28
N ILE A 68 37.21 7.57 4.74
CA ILE A 68 36.43 8.76 5.13
C ILE A 68 37.03 9.40 6.38
N GLU A 69 37.46 8.61 7.37
CA GLU A 69 38.09 9.11 8.59
C GLU A 69 39.47 9.74 8.31
N GLN A 70 40.30 9.10 7.48
CA GLN A 70 41.57 9.69 7.04
C GLN A 70 41.35 10.98 6.23
N ALA A 71 40.38 11.00 5.31
CA ALA A 71 40.04 12.19 4.53
C ALA A 71 39.49 13.33 5.42
N ALA A 72 38.72 13.00 6.47
CA ALA A 72 38.25 13.96 7.46
C ALA A 72 39.41 14.59 8.26
N LEU A 73 40.37 13.77 8.72
CA LEU A 73 41.59 14.24 9.38
C LEU A 73 42.44 15.14 8.46
N ASP A 74 42.66 14.71 7.21
CA ASP A 74 43.43 15.46 6.21
C ASP A 74 42.77 16.80 5.87
N LEU A 75 41.45 16.83 5.71
CA LEU A 75 40.69 18.06 5.44
C LEU A 75 40.65 18.99 6.66
N ALA A 76 40.38 18.47 7.86
CA ALA A 76 40.41 19.26 9.09
C ALA A 76 41.80 19.91 9.30
N GLY A 77 42.88 19.12 9.17
CA GLY A 77 44.24 19.63 9.27
C GLY A 77 44.59 20.69 8.22
N ARG A 78 44.25 20.44 6.94
CA ARG A 78 44.50 21.36 5.82
C ARG A 78 43.83 22.72 6.00
N TYR A 79 42.62 22.74 6.54
CA TYR A 79 41.82 23.95 6.75
C TYR A 79 41.79 24.43 8.21
N ARG A 80 42.82 24.10 9.00
CA ARG A 80 43.03 24.61 10.39
C ARG A 80 41.88 24.31 11.36
N GLY A 81 41.09 23.29 11.09
CA GLY A 81 39.97 22.85 11.93
C GLY A 81 40.35 21.76 12.91
N GLN A 82 39.63 21.72 14.03
CA GLN A 82 39.65 20.60 14.97
C GLN A 82 38.53 19.62 14.59
N MET A 83 38.90 18.39 14.21
CA MET A 83 37.93 17.35 13.86
C MET A 83 37.09 16.95 15.08
N GLY A 84 35.78 16.86 14.89
CA GLY A 84 34.83 16.27 15.84
C GLY A 84 34.51 14.82 15.47
N ARG A 85 33.21 14.52 15.35
CA ARG A 85 32.70 13.19 14.94
C ARG A 85 32.69 13.00 13.42
N THR A 86 32.79 11.76 12.96
CA THR A 86 32.58 11.35 11.56
C THR A 86 31.20 10.71 11.37
N PHE A 87 30.73 10.66 10.11
CA PHE A 87 29.49 10.02 9.68
C PHE A 87 29.80 9.12 8.47
N HIS A 88 29.21 7.91 8.41
CA HIS A 88 29.62 6.90 7.44
C HIS A 88 28.49 6.21 6.65
N HIS A 89 27.25 6.21 7.16
CA HIS A 89 26.16 5.37 6.68
C HIS A 89 24.96 6.19 6.17
N ALA A 90 24.33 6.99 7.03
CA ALA A 90 23.21 7.87 6.69
C ALA A 90 23.71 9.18 6.05
N LEU A 91 24.88 9.67 6.46
CA LEU A 91 25.56 10.81 5.87
C LEU A 91 27.04 10.48 5.75
N ARG A 92 27.73 10.99 4.73
CA ARG A 92 29.18 10.80 4.56
C ARG A 92 29.87 12.13 4.80
N GLY A 93 30.58 12.24 5.91
CA GLY A 93 31.08 13.54 6.34
C GLY A 93 31.65 13.54 7.75
N PHE A 94 31.85 14.74 8.29
CA PHE A 94 32.37 14.94 9.64
C PHE A 94 31.98 16.32 10.20
N VAL A 95 32.02 16.46 11.51
CA VAL A 95 31.93 17.75 12.20
C VAL A 95 33.33 18.34 12.33
N VAL A 96 33.46 19.65 12.16
CA VAL A 96 34.72 20.36 12.38
C VAL A 96 34.49 21.70 13.07
N THR A 97 35.35 22.02 14.04
CA THR A 97 35.37 23.32 14.72
C THR A 97 36.47 24.18 14.10
N MET A 98 36.13 25.35 13.54
CA MET A 98 37.05 26.24 12.83
C MET A 98 36.55 27.69 12.72
N ALA A 99 37.37 28.58 12.15
CA ALA A 99 36.93 29.92 11.77
C ALA A 99 36.03 29.88 10.53
N GLU A 100 35.05 30.77 10.44
CA GLU A 100 34.10 30.81 9.30
C GLU A 100 34.79 31.00 7.94
N ALA A 101 35.83 31.83 7.88
CA ALA A 101 36.63 32.03 6.67
C ALA A 101 37.32 30.73 6.18
N ASP A 102 37.68 29.84 7.12
CA ASP A 102 38.23 28.52 6.81
C ASP A 102 37.13 27.54 6.39
N ALA A 103 35.95 27.59 7.01
CA ALA A 103 34.79 26.78 6.62
C ALA A 103 34.26 27.14 5.22
N GLN A 104 34.20 28.42 4.87
CA GLN A 104 33.91 28.91 3.52
C GLN A 104 35.00 28.54 2.50
N SER A 105 36.22 28.24 2.95
CA SER A 105 37.31 27.76 2.10
C SER A 105 37.25 26.24 1.91
N LEU A 106 36.96 25.49 2.97
CA LEU A 106 36.70 24.04 2.94
C LEU A 106 35.48 23.71 2.07
N ALA A 107 34.44 24.55 2.09
CA ALA A 107 33.28 24.46 1.21
C ALA A 107 33.61 24.52 -0.30
N LYS A 108 34.83 24.92 -0.68
CA LYS A 108 35.31 24.96 -2.07
C LYS A 108 36.17 23.75 -2.43
N ASP A 109 36.65 22.96 -1.46
CA ASP A 109 37.49 21.79 -1.69
C ASP A 109 36.82 20.79 -2.66
N PRO A 110 37.55 20.17 -3.61
CA PRO A 110 36.97 19.27 -4.59
C PRO A 110 36.33 18.00 -4.00
N GLY A 111 36.76 17.51 -2.84
CA GLY A 111 36.21 16.29 -2.20
C GLY A 111 34.93 16.53 -1.38
N VAL A 112 34.70 17.78 -0.97
CA VAL A 112 33.49 18.19 -0.23
C VAL A 112 32.29 18.28 -1.19
N ALA A 113 31.09 17.98 -0.72
CA ALA A 113 29.83 18.32 -1.39
C ALA A 113 29.40 19.71 -0.94
N TYR A 114 29.13 19.88 0.36
CA TYR A 114 28.82 21.16 0.99
C TYR A 114 29.30 21.20 2.45
N VAL A 115 29.36 22.40 3.03
CA VAL A 115 29.58 22.65 4.45
C VAL A 115 28.36 23.41 4.97
N GLU A 116 27.82 23.01 6.11
CA GLU A 116 26.66 23.62 6.76
C GLU A 116 27.03 24.03 8.20
N GLU A 117 26.62 25.22 8.64
CA GLU A 117 26.72 25.61 10.06
C GLU A 117 25.93 24.60 10.92
N ASP A 118 26.54 24.06 11.98
CA ASP A 118 25.79 23.21 12.92
C ASP A 118 24.80 24.07 13.71
N GLY A 119 23.70 23.48 14.19
CA GLY A 119 22.59 24.23 14.78
C GLY A 119 21.87 23.47 15.89
N TRP A 120 21.09 24.20 16.67
CA TRP A 120 20.32 23.63 17.78
C TRP A 120 18.95 23.08 17.33
N ALA A 121 18.64 21.88 17.80
CA ALA A 121 17.34 21.24 17.75
C ALA A 121 16.75 21.06 19.16
N TYR A 122 15.43 21.02 19.28
CA TYR A 122 14.73 20.95 20.57
C TYR A 122 13.62 19.87 20.57
N PRO A 123 13.33 19.25 21.73
CA PRO A 123 12.08 18.52 21.93
C PRO A 123 10.93 19.53 22.11
N GLU A 124 9.79 19.30 21.45
CA GLU A 124 8.67 20.26 21.46
C GLU A 124 7.44 19.70 22.19
N ALA A 125 7.04 20.31 23.31
CA ALA A 125 5.80 19.96 24.03
C ALA A 125 5.29 21.10 24.95
N VAL A 126 3.97 21.12 25.20
CA VAL A 126 3.27 21.96 26.20
C VAL A 126 2.29 21.10 27.03
N GLN A 127 1.98 21.45 28.28
CA GLN A 127 1.28 20.58 29.26
C GLN A 127 -0.24 20.91 29.40
N THR A 128 -1.14 19.91 29.65
CA THR A 128 -2.63 20.04 29.90
C THR A 128 -3.40 18.70 29.61
N GLY A 129 -4.74 18.58 29.76
CA GLY A 129 -5.61 17.51 29.15
C GLY A 129 -6.27 16.36 29.97
N ALA A 130 -6.67 15.25 29.31
CA ALA A 130 -6.66 13.80 29.71
C ALA A 130 -7.58 12.89 28.82
N THR A 131 -7.16 11.79 28.18
CA THR A 131 -6.85 11.87 26.72
C THR A 131 -7.53 10.87 25.80
N TRP A 132 -7.89 11.38 24.63
CA TRP A 132 -8.86 10.91 23.65
C TRP A 132 -8.24 10.27 22.39
N GLY A 133 -6.91 10.34 22.24
CA GLY A 133 -6.23 10.05 20.97
C GLY A 133 -6.42 8.63 20.44
N LEU A 134 -6.41 7.62 21.30
CA LEU A 134 -6.59 6.21 20.91
C LEU A 134 -7.98 5.96 20.28
N ASP A 135 -9.04 6.36 20.99
CA ASP A 135 -10.45 6.31 20.57
C ASP A 135 -10.69 7.12 19.29
N ARG A 136 -9.90 8.16 19.03
CA ARG A 136 -10.01 8.89 17.77
C ARG A 136 -9.46 8.12 16.57
N VAL A 137 -8.34 7.41 16.71
CA VAL A 137 -7.64 6.81 15.55
C VAL A 137 -8.24 5.48 15.10
N ASP A 138 -8.93 4.72 15.94
CA ASP A 138 -9.59 3.47 15.53
C ASP A 138 -11.00 3.68 14.94
N GLN A 139 -11.55 4.89 15.00
CA GLN A 139 -12.83 5.26 14.38
C GLN A 139 -12.71 6.37 13.32
N ARG A 140 -13.74 6.57 12.49
CA ARG A 140 -13.73 7.59 11.42
C ARG A 140 -14.44 8.90 11.76
N ASN A 141 -15.49 8.87 12.58
CA ASN A 141 -16.37 10.01 12.82
C ASN A 141 -16.41 10.36 14.31
N LEU A 142 -16.58 11.63 14.65
CA LEU A 142 -17.03 12.05 15.99
C LEU A 142 -18.55 11.77 16.14
N PRO A 143 -19.08 11.66 17.38
CA PRO A 143 -18.40 11.75 18.67
C PRO A 143 -17.51 10.54 18.98
N LEU A 144 -16.56 10.73 19.88
CA LEU A 144 -15.74 9.68 20.49
C LEU A 144 -16.61 8.64 21.22
N ASN A 145 -16.25 7.36 21.15
CA ASN A 145 -17.08 6.26 21.65
C ASN A 145 -16.71 5.80 23.07
N GLY A 146 -15.54 6.20 23.58
CA GLY A 146 -15.00 5.85 24.89
C GLY A 146 -14.17 4.57 24.90
N GLY A 147 -13.92 3.95 23.74
CA GLY A 147 -13.23 2.68 23.59
C GLY A 147 -12.11 2.73 22.55
N TYR A 148 -11.22 1.75 22.61
CA TYR A 148 -10.19 1.49 21.58
C TYR A 148 -10.24 0.02 21.20
N THR A 149 -10.40 -0.26 19.91
CA THR A 149 -10.55 -1.61 19.35
C THR A 149 -9.19 -2.19 18.98
N TYR A 150 -8.67 -3.01 19.88
CA TYR A 150 -7.40 -3.71 19.74
C TYR A 150 -7.43 -4.65 18.52
N GLN A 151 -6.56 -4.41 17.55
CA GLN A 151 -6.36 -5.29 16.42
C GLN A 151 -5.41 -6.44 16.85
N ASN A 152 -5.97 -7.52 17.39
CA ASN A 152 -5.22 -8.63 18.01
C ASN A 152 -4.15 -9.28 17.11
N ASN A 153 -4.29 -9.16 15.79
CA ASN A 153 -3.38 -9.64 14.76
C ASN A 153 -2.34 -8.60 14.29
N ALA A 154 -2.47 -7.34 14.69
CA ALA A 154 -1.68 -6.21 14.20
C ALA A 154 -1.10 -5.35 15.34
N MET A 155 -0.74 -5.97 16.46
CA MET A 155 -0.28 -5.25 17.65
C MET A 155 1.18 -4.75 17.56
N GLY A 156 1.86 -4.83 16.42
CA GLY A 156 3.28 -4.46 16.29
C GLY A 156 4.26 -5.59 16.62
N SER A 157 3.79 -6.82 16.80
CA SER A 157 4.65 -7.97 17.13
C SER A 157 5.74 -8.17 16.09
N GLY A 158 6.98 -8.38 16.54
CA GLY A 158 8.16 -8.56 15.68
C GLY A 158 8.73 -7.27 15.06
N VAL A 159 8.08 -6.11 15.25
CA VAL A 159 8.56 -4.82 14.74
C VAL A 159 9.42 -4.11 15.78
N HIS A 160 10.50 -3.50 15.31
CA HIS A 160 11.47 -2.74 16.09
C HIS A 160 11.24 -1.25 15.87
N VAL A 161 10.90 -0.51 16.93
CA VAL A 161 10.67 0.94 16.86
C VAL A 161 11.74 1.69 17.64
N TYR A 162 12.55 2.46 16.92
CA TYR A 162 13.63 3.27 17.45
C TYR A 162 13.11 4.68 17.80
N VAL A 163 13.38 5.11 19.03
CA VAL A 163 12.91 6.41 19.56
C VAL A 163 14.13 7.31 19.75
N ILE A 164 14.30 8.26 18.83
CA ILE A 164 15.42 9.22 18.85
C ILE A 164 15.00 10.45 19.66
N ASP A 165 15.30 10.45 20.96
CA ASP A 165 14.70 11.39 21.93
C ASP A 165 15.58 11.58 23.21
N THR A 166 14.97 11.90 24.36
CA THR A 166 15.64 12.09 25.68
C THR A 166 16.05 10.78 26.37
N GLY A 167 15.77 9.63 25.74
CA GLY A 167 15.89 8.29 26.31
C GLY A 167 14.53 7.70 26.70
N ILE A 168 14.50 6.46 27.19
CA ILE A 168 13.27 5.81 27.67
C ILE A 168 13.48 5.28 29.09
N PHE A 169 12.51 5.51 29.98
CA PHE A 169 12.48 4.87 31.30
C PHE A 169 12.00 3.41 31.17
N ALA A 170 12.92 2.51 30.78
CA ALA A 170 12.64 1.11 30.45
C ALA A 170 11.90 0.30 31.53
N ASN A 171 12.02 0.70 32.81
CA ASN A 171 11.41 0.04 33.96
C ASN A 171 9.92 0.41 34.17
N HIS A 172 9.33 1.27 33.32
CA HIS A 172 7.91 1.57 33.40
C HIS A 172 7.07 0.32 33.08
N PHE A 173 6.11 -0.03 33.94
CA PHE A 173 5.32 -1.26 33.85
C PHE A 173 4.56 -1.39 32.52
N ASP A 174 4.10 -0.28 31.95
CA ASP A 174 3.36 -0.27 30.69
C ASP A 174 4.21 -0.76 29.49
N PHE A 175 5.53 -0.83 29.61
CA PHE A 175 6.36 -1.43 28.56
C PHE A 175 6.51 -2.96 28.69
N GLY A 176 6.25 -3.54 29.86
CA GLY A 176 6.34 -4.99 30.08
C GLY A 176 7.69 -5.62 29.71
N GLY A 177 8.81 -4.89 29.85
CA GLY A 177 10.15 -5.35 29.48
C GLY A 177 10.46 -5.33 27.98
N ARG A 178 9.64 -4.65 27.15
CA ARG A 178 9.86 -4.53 25.69
C ARG A 178 10.75 -3.35 25.26
N VAL A 179 11.35 -2.63 26.21
CA VAL A 179 12.33 -1.56 25.94
C VAL A 179 13.75 -2.10 26.08
N SER A 180 14.62 -1.76 25.13
CA SER A 180 16.07 -1.85 25.28
C SER A 180 16.74 -0.47 25.25
N LEU A 181 17.88 -0.36 25.93
CA LEU A 181 18.67 0.86 26.07
C LEU A 181 19.91 0.76 25.18
N ASP A 182 19.81 1.31 23.96
CA ASP A 182 20.67 0.89 22.85
C ASP A 182 21.80 1.87 22.54
N TYR A 183 21.49 3.16 22.47
CA TYR A 183 22.44 4.18 22.07
C TYR A 183 22.26 5.47 22.87
N THR A 184 23.38 6.13 23.21
CA THR A 184 23.38 7.51 23.68
C THR A 184 24.48 8.30 22.99
N ALA A 185 24.17 9.52 22.57
CA ALA A 185 25.14 10.53 22.19
C ALA A 185 25.38 11.57 23.31
N VAL A 186 24.76 11.37 24.48
CA VAL A 186 24.89 12.21 25.68
C VAL A 186 25.82 11.52 26.67
N ASP A 187 26.97 12.14 26.94
CA ASP A 187 27.98 11.68 27.89
C ASP A 187 27.77 12.33 29.28
N ASP A 188 26.70 11.89 29.96
CA ASP A 188 26.32 12.35 31.31
C ASP A 188 26.23 11.21 32.35
N GLY A 189 26.68 10.01 31.97
CA GLY A 189 26.61 8.80 32.81
C GLY A 189 25.23 8.12 32.88
N ASN A 190 24.16 8.69 32.33
CA ASN A 190 22.81 8.10 32.37
C ASN A 190 22.54 7.05 31.26
N GLY A 191 23.52 6.79 30.39
CA GLY A 191 23.37 5.88 29.25
C GLY A 191 22.24 6.34 28.32
N ALA A 192 21.48 5.40 27.77
CA ALA A 192 20.28 5.68 26.96
C ALA A 192 18.98 5.82 27.79
N GLY A 193 19.07 5.90 29.12
CA GLY A 193 17.91 6.05 30.00
C GLY A 193 17.34 7.48 29.97
N ASP A 194 16.03 7.61 30.17
CA ASP A 194 15.38 8.92 30.20
C ASP A 194 15.63 9.68 31.52
N CYS A 195 15.90 10.98 31.41
CA CYS A 195 15.98 11.91 32.54
C CYS A 195 15.21 13.22 32.30
N ASN A 196 14.38 13.29 31.26
CA ASN A 196 13.49 14.41 30.95
C ASN A 196 12.01 14.00 30.98
N GLY A 197 11.69 12.81 30.47
CA GLY A 197 10.34 12.24 30.42
C GLY A 197 9.72 12.22 29.02
N HIS A 198 10.16 13.11 28.12
CA HIS A 198 9.60 13.25 26.77
C HIS A 198 9.74 11.96 25.95
N GLY A 199 10.94 11.37 25.91
CA GLY A 199 11.19 10.11 25.21
C GLY A 199 10.40 8.93 25.78
N THR A 200 10.21 8.88 27.11
CA THR A 200 9.29 7.93 27.76
C THR A 200 7.85 8.15 27.32
N HIS A 201 7.38 9.40 27.20
CA HIS A 201 6.02 9.71 26.77
C HIS A 201 5.73 9.23 25.35
N VAL A 202 6.59 9.59 24.38
CA VAL A 202 6.38 9.19 22.98
C VAL A 202 6.52 7.68 22.80
N ALA A 203 7.45 7.03 23.51
CA ALA A 203 7.56 5.56 23.53
C ALA A 203 6.29 4.88 24.04
N GLY A 204 5.63 5.44 25.07
CA GLY A 204 4.34 4.94 25.56
C GLY A 204 3.22 5.06 24.54
N THR A 205 3.16 6.14 23.76
CA THR A 205 2.14 6.36 22.71
C THR A 205 2.38 5.45 21.50
N ILE A 206 3.63 5.07 21.24
CA ILE A 206 3.95 4.03 20.25
C ILE A 206 3.52 2.65 20.77
N GLY A 207 4.06 2.23 21.91
CA GLY A 207 4.13 0.80 22.27
C GLY A 207 3.74 0.43 23.69
N GLY A 208 3.27 1.35 24.53
CA GLY A 208 2.79 1.03 25.89
C GLY A 208 1.54 0.13 25.90
N THR A 209 1.42 -0.80 26.86
CA THR A 209 0.27 -1.71 26.96
C THR A 209 -1.06 -0.98 27.13
N THR A 210 -1.08 0.14 27.84
CA THR A 210 -2.25 0.98 28.09
C THR A 210 -2.36 2.06 27.02
N TYR A 211 -1.28 2.83 26.81
CA TYR A 211 -1.32 4.07 26.01
C TYR A 211 -0.87 3.92 24.55
N GLY A 212 -0.26 2.81 24.18
CA GLY A 212 0.33 2.61 22.85
C GLY A 212 -0.63 2.09 21.80
N LEU A 213 -0.34 2.35 20.52
CA LEU A 213 -1.01 1.69 19.38
C LEU A 213 -0.43 0.28 19.14
N ALA A 214 0.89 0.20 18.96
CA ALA A 214 1.65 -1.01 18.68
C ALA A 214 2.08 -1.72 19.97
N LYS A 215 1.08 -2.18 20.73
CA LYS A 215 1.19 -2.71 22.10
C LYS A 215 2.07 -3.97 22.28
N ALA A 216 2.56 -4.57 21.19
CA ALA A 216 3.49 -5.71 21.17
C ALA A 216 4.83 -5.41 20.48
N ALA A 217 5.06 -4.17 20.01
CA ALA A 217 6.34 -3.77 19.42
C ALA A 217 7.49 -3.76 20.45
N ARG A 218 8.72 -3.90 19.95
CA ARG A 218 9.95 -3.65 20.72
C ARG A 218 10.40 -2.21 20.54
N LEU A 219 10.76 -1.57 21.65
CA LEU A 219 11.12 -0.16 21.71
C LEU A 219 12.62 -0.03 21.96
N HIS A 220 13.32 0.71 21.11
CA HIS A 220 14.77 0.89 21.18
C HIS A 220 15.07 2.34 21.56
N SER A 221 15.68 2.55 22.72
CA SER A 221 16.02 3.89 23.21
C SER A 221 17.30 4.41 22.54
N VAL A 222 17.18 5.52 21.81
CA VAL A 222 18.27 6.20 21.11
C VAL A 222 18.36 7.63 21.63
N ARG A 223 19.20 7.86 22.63
CA ARG A 223 19.22 9.11 23.39
C ARG A 223 20.12 10.17 22.75
N VAL A 224 19.52 11.30 22.37
CA VAL A 224 20.20 12.46 21.77
C VAL A 224 20.08 13.74 22.59
N PHE A 225 19.11 13.81 23.51
CA PHE A 225 18.89 14.96 24.38
C PHE A 225 19.30 14.69 25.83
N GLY A 226 19.98 15.66 26.44
CA GLY A 226 20.23 15.69 27.89
C GLY A 226 18.96 16.04 28.69
N CYS A 227 19.05 16.02 30.02
CA CYS A 227 17.89 16.18 30.89
C CYS A 227 17.18 17.55 30.75
N SER A 228 17.93 18.59 30.36
CA SER A 228 17.41 19.93 30.04
C SER A 228 16.74 20.06 28.66
N GLY A 229 16.79 19.01 27.82
CA GLY A 229 16.52 19.13 26.39
C GLY A 229 17.61 19.90 25.64
N GLY A 230 17.43 20.04 24.32
CA GLY A 230 18.36 20.70 23.41
C GLY A 230 19.54 19.83 22.99
N THR A 231 19.86 19.79 21.69
CA THR A 231 21.04 19.09 21.15
C THR A 231 21.44 19.65 19.79
N THR A 232 22.60 19.25 19.25
CA THR A 232 23.06 19.69 17.92
C THR A 232 22.52 18.81 16.79
N TRP A 233 22.37 19.36 15.59
CA TRP A 233 22.02 18.56 14.41
C TRP A 233 23.06 17.46 14.12
N SER A 234 24.35 17.74 14.31
CA SER A 234 25.39 16.70 14.24
C SER A 234 25.20 15.55 15.23
N THR A 235 24.57 15.80 16.39
CA THR A 235 24.25 14.77 17.37
C THR A 235 23.10 13.89 16.90
N ILE A 236 22.05 14.50 16.33
CA ILE A 236 20.91 13.78 15.76
C ILE A 236 21.32 12.96 14.52
N ILE A 237 22.12 13.54 13.62
CA ILE A 237 22.65 12.83 12.44
C ILE A 237 23.47 11.61 12.86
N GLY A 238 24.31 11.71 13.90
CA GLY A 238 25.04 10.57 14.44
C GLY A 238 24.15 9.44 15.00
N ALA A 239 22.99 9.79 15.56
CA ALA A 239 22.00 8.80 15.99
C ALA A 239 21.25 8.15 14.80
N VAL A 240 20.90 8.93 13.78
CA VAL A 240 20.33 8.40 12.52
C VAL A 240 21.33 7.47 11.82
N ASP A 241 22.61 7.84 11.77
CA ASP A 241 23.72 7.02 11.26
C ASP A 241 23.83 5.69 12.02
N TRP A 242 23.80 5.76 13.36
CA TRP A 242 23.85 4.57 14.22
C TRP A 242 22.65 3.65 14.01
N VAL A 243 21.41 4.18 13.98
CA VAL A 243 20.21 3.37 13.70
C VAL A 243 20.30 2.73 12.32
N THR A 244 20.70 3.49 11.29
CA THR A 244 20.86 2.97 9.92
C THR A 244 21.79 1.76 9.89
N ALA A 245 22.90 1.79 10.65
CA ALA A 245 23.87 0.70 10.72
C ALA A 245 23.47 -0.50 11.61
N HIS A 246 22.62 -0.30 12.63
CA HIS A 246 22.34 -1.31 13.67
C HIS A 246 20.87 -1.76 13.76
N HIS A 247 19.99 -1.27 12.87
CA HIS A 247 18.57 -1.60 12.93
C HIS A 247 18.28 -3.09 12.69
N THR A 248 17.25 -3.60 13.36
CA THR A 248 16.63 -4.90 13.03
C THR A 248 15.34 -4.65 12.25
N GLN A 249 15.19 -5.27 11.07
CA GLN A 249 13.96 -5.19 10.28
C GLN A 249 12.87 -6.15 10.81
N PRO A 250 11.57 -5.78 10.78
CA PRO A 250 11.02 -4.52 10.28
C PRO A 250 11.28 -3.34 11.23
N ALA A 251 11.74 -2.20 10.69
CA ALA A 251 12.18 -1.05 11.47
C ALA A 251 11.33 0.21 11.24
N VAL A 252 10.94 0.87 12.34
CA VAL A 252 10.33 2.21 12.36
C VAL A 252 11.18 3.13 13.24
N VAL A 253 11.29 4.40 12.87
CA VAL A 253 11.89 5.47 13.68
C VAL A 253 10.84 6.53 13.97
N ASN A 254 10.76 6.96 15.23
CA ASN A 254 10.02 8.16 15.62
C ASN A 254 11.01 9.26 16.03
N MET A 255 10.93 10.42 15.36
CA MET A 255 11.67 11.63 15.70
C MET A 255 10.68 12.73 16.11
N SER A 256 10.38 12.78 17.41
CA SER A 256 9.53 13.80 18.02
C SER A 256 10.32 15.06 18.39
N LEU A 257 11.04 15.60 17.41
CA LEU A 257 11.95 16.72 17.55
C LEU A 257 11.89 17.62 16.31
N GLY A 258 12.38 18.85 16.45
CA GLY A 258 12.40 19.81 15.35
C GLY A 258 13.39 20.96 15.56
N GLY A 259 13.52 21.74 14.49
CA GLY A 259 14.23 23.01 14.45
C GLY A 259 14.19 23.59 13.03
N GLY A 260 14.92 24.69 12.79
CA GLY A 260 14.95 25.32 11.48
C GLY A 260 15.52 24.42 10.38
N ALA A 261 15.04 24.61 9.15
CA ALA A 261 15.47 23.88 7.96
C ALA A 261 17.00 23.70 7.90
N THR A 262 17.44 22.44 7.81
CA THR A 262 18.84 22.02 7.87
C THR A 262 19.03 20.85 6.90
N GLN A 263 19.82 21.00 5.84
CA GLN A 263 19.86 20.03 4.74
C GLN A 263 20.49 18.70 5.16
N ALA A 264 21.56 18.74 5.96
CA ALA A 264 22.30 17.55 6.37
C ALA A 264 21.46 16.51 7.14
N VAL A 265 20.43 16.93 7.90
CA VAL A 265 19.54 15.99 8.60
C VAL A 265 18.45 15.44 7.69
N ASP A 266 17.95 16.23 6.73
CA ASP A 266 16.98 15.76 5.73
C ASP A 266 17.61 14.68 4.81
N ASP A 267 18.86 14.91 4.39
CA ASP A 267 19.65 13.94 3.62
C ASP A 267 19.88 12.65 4.43
N ALA A 268 20.24 12.77 5.72
CA ALA A 268 20.47 11.63 6.59
C ALA A 268 19.19 10.78 6.81
N VAL A 269 18.05 11.43 7.04
CA VAL A 269 16.75 10.75 7.16
C VAL A 269 16.37 10.09 5.82
N SER A 270 16.53 10.78 4.69
CA SER A 270 16.23 10.22 3.36
C SER A 270 17.05 8.97 3.04
N ASN A 271 18.34 8.97 3.39
CA ASN A 271 19.22 7.81 3.19
C ASN A 271 18.87 6.66 4.15
N SER A 272 18.48 6.96 5.38
CA SER A 272 17.99 5.96 6.35
C SER A 272 16.67 5.32 5.89
N VAL A 273 15.77 6.10 5.30
CA VAL A 273 14.55 5.57 4.64
C VAL A 273 14.91 4.70 3.43
N ALA A 274 15.88 5.10 2.62
CA ALA A 274 16.37 4.29 1.50
C ALA A 274 17.01 2.95 1.94
N ALA A 275 17.49 2.86 3.19
CA ALA A 275 17.93 1.61 3.82
C ALA A 275 16.77 0.71 4.31
N GLY A 276 15.51 1.11 4.08
CA GLY A 276 14.31 0.32 4.38
C GLY A 276 13.65 0.65 5.72
N ILE A 277 13.99 1.76 6.37
CA ILE A 277 13.44 2.16 7.67
C ILE A 277 12.29 3.15 7.49
N VAL A 278 11.15 2.95 8.16
CA VAL A 278 10.04 3.93 8.11
C VAL A 278 10.30 5.06 9.10
N TYR A 279 10.21 6.32 8.67
CA TYR A 279 10.33 7.48 9.57
C TYR A 279 8.98 8.18 9.77
N ALA A 280 8.61 8.43 11.03
CA ALA A 280 7.58 9.39 11.40
C ALA A 280 8.25 10.58 12.12
N VAL A 281 7.92 11.79 11.69
CA VAL A 281 8.52 13.04 12.17
C VAL A 281 7.46 14.07 12.56
N ALA A 282 7.78 14.89 13.57
CA ALA A 282 6.92 15.98 13.99
C ALA A 282 6.93 17.14 12.96
N ALA A 283 5.76 17.67 12.57
CA ALA A 283 5.69 18.83 11.66
C ALA A 283 6.20 20.16 12.28
N GLY A 284 6.25 20.24 13.61
CA GLY A 284 6.66 21.41 14.39
C GLY A 284 5.48 22.20 14.99
N ASN A 285 5.74 22.95 16.06
CA ASN A 285 4.72 23.61 16.89
C ASN A 285 4.76 25.15 16.81
N ASN A 286 5.05 25.72 15.64
CA ASN A 286 5.22 27.17 15.44
C ASN A 286 4.04 27.86 14.74
N ALA A 287 2.94 27.14 14.47
CA ALA A 287 1.82 27.60 13.65
C ALA A 287 2.27 28.22 12.30
N SER A 288 3.25 27.58 11.64
CA SER A 288 3.93 28.05 10.44
C SER A 288 3.96 26.96 9.35
N ASP A 289 4.56 27.28 8.20
CA ASP A 289 4.81 26.32 7.12
C ASP A 289 5.87 25.28 7.57
N ALA A 290 5.49 24.01 7.62
CA ALA A 290 6.33 22.87 7.97
C ALA A 290 7.57 22.74 7.06
N CYS A 291 7.49 23.22 5.81
CA CYS A 291 8.62 23.24 4.89
C CYS A 291 9.80 24.12 5.36
N GLY A 292 9.58 25.00 6.34
CA GLY A 292 10.63 25.80 7.00
C GLY A 292 11.41 25.06 8.09
N PHE A 293 11.08 23.80 8.39
CA PHE A 293 11.59 23.04 9.52
C PHE A 293 12.19 21.70 9.09
N SER A 294 13.18 21.22 9.83
CA SER A 294 13.78 19.90 9.64
C SER A 294 13.60 19.05 10.90
N PRO A 295 13.44 17.72 10.79
CA PRO A 295 13.34 16.95 9.53
C PRO A 295 11.96 17.03 8.83
N ALA A 296 11.02 17.85 9.32
CA ALA A 296 9.64 17.98 8.80
C ALA A 296 9.51 18.27 7.29
N ARG A 297 10.52 18.87 6.65
CA ARG A 297 10.52 19.11 5.20
C ARG A 297 11.07 17.95 4.35
N THR A 298 11.42 16.81 4.98
CA THR A 298 12.02 15.65 4.31
C THR A 298 10.95 14.81 3.58
N PRO A 299 10.91 14.79 2.23
CA PRO A 299 9.79 14.15 1.50
C PRO A 299 9.75 12.62 1.61
N ALA A 300 10.78 11.99 2.17
CA ALA A 300 10.85 10.55 2.38
C ALA A 300 10.31 10.11 3.77
N ALA A 301 9.96 11.05 4.65
CA ALA A 301 9.47 10.77 5.99
C ALA A 301 8.01 11.19 6.15
N LEU A 302 7.24 10.45 6.94
CA LEU A 302 5.85 10.79 7.26
C LEU A 302 5.82 11.96 8.24
N THR A 303 5.51 13.15 7.76
CA THR A 303 5.47 14.38 8.54
C THR A 303 4.09 14.63 9.11
N VAL A 304 4.02 14.74 10.43
CA VAL A 304 2.77 14.62 11.19
C VAL A 304 2.38 15.93 11.89
N GLY A 305 1.25 16.50 11.46
CA GLY A 305 0.59 17.61 12.13
C GLY A 305 -0.28 17.16 13.32
N ALA A 306 -0.60 18.06 14.23
CA ALA A 306 -1.40 17.76 15.43
C ALA A 306 -2.87 18.17 15.28
N THR A 307 -3.80 17.35 15.78
CA THR A 307 -5.20 17.71 16.02
C THR A 307 -5.58 17.77 17.50
N GLU A 308 -6.66 18.50 17.75
CA GLU A 308 -7.48 18.52 18.96
C GLU A 308 -8.62 17.46 18.89
N ASN A 309 -9.28 17.18 20.02
CA ASN A 309 -10.34 16.17 20.13
C ASN A 309 -11.63 16.51 19.35
N THR A 310 -11.70 17.70 18.78
CA THR A 310 -12.78 18.25 17.94
C THR A 310 -12.53 18.05 16.44
N ASP A 311 -11.47 17.35 16.05
CA ASP A 311 -10.89 17.32 14.70
C ASP A 311 -10.43 18.71 14.20
N ALA A 312 -10.24 19.71 15.06
CA ALA A 312 -9.50 20.91 14.67
C ALA A 312 -8.00 20.60 14.54
N ARG A 313 -7.32 21.16 13.52
CA ARG A 313 -5.85 21.29 13.58
C ARG A 313 -5.52 22.11 14.82
N ALA A 314 -4.65 21.57 15.67
CA ALA A 314 -4.23 22.23 16.89
C ALA A 314 -3.61 23.59 16.55
N SER A 315 -4.01 24.63 17.30
CA SER A 315 -3.63 26.02 16.99
C SER A 315 -2.12 26.24 16.80
N TYR A 316 -1.29 25.52 17.55
CA TYR A 316 0.18 25.53 17.48
C TYR A 316 0.78 24.70 16.33
N SER A 317 0.06 23.73 15.75
CA SER A 317 0.61 22.82 14.75
C SER A 317 1.05 23.58 13.50
N ASN A 318 2.26 23.30 13.03
CA ASN A 318 2.63 23.65 11.66
C ASN A 318 1.68 22.99 10.64
N PHE A 319 1.67 23.56 9.45
CA PHE A 319 0.80 23.22 8.32
C PHE A 319 1.58 23.36 7.00
N GLY A 320 0.94 23.15 5.86
CA GLY A 320 1.55 23.35 4.54
C GLY A 320 1.81 22.05 3.79
N PRO A 321 2.38 22.14 2.58
CA PRO A 321 2.50 21.00 1.67
C PRO A 321 3.54 19.95 2.09
N CYS A 322 4.38 20.25 3.09
CA CYS A 322 5.29 19.27 3.70
C CYS A 322 4.65 18.46 4.86
N VAL A 323 3.36 18.67 5.18
CA VAL A 323 2.62 17.78 6.10
C VAL A 323 1.95 16.69 5.28
N ASP A 324 2.11 15.42 5.66
CA ASP A 324 1.50 14.30 4.93
C ASP A 324 0.12 13.92 5.48
N LEU A 325 -0.01 13.99 6.80
CA LEU A 325 -1.22 13.71 7.57
C LEU A 325 -1.19 14.39 8.94
N PHE A 326 -2.36 14.43 9.58
CA PHE A 326 -2.51 14.84 10.97
C PHE A 326 -2.82 13.62 11.86
N ALA A 327 -2.49 13.70 13.14
CA ALA A 327 -2.86 12.73 14.16
C ALA A 327 -3.14 13.43 15.51
N PRO A 328 -3.77 12.74 16.49
CA PRO A 328 -4.04 13.31 17.81
C PRO A 328 -2.76 13.83 18.47
N GLY A 329 -2.71 15.13 18.75
CA GLY A 329 -1.50 15.77 19.24
C GLY A 329 -1.74 16.76 20.38
N THR A 330 -2.96 17.20 20.65
CA THR A 330 -3.28 18.03 21.83
C THR A 330 -3.82 17.14 22.94
N ASP A 331 -3.35 17.36 24.16
CA ASP A 331 -3.80 16.65 25.36
C ASP A 331 -3.76 15.13 25.14
N ILE A 332 -2.55 14.57 25.04
CA ILE A 332 -2.25 13.13 24.87
C ILE A 332 -1.54 12.59 26.11
N THR A 333 -2.07 11.53 26.76
CA THR A 333 -1.56 10.92 27.99
C THR A 333 -0.81 9.68 27.63
N SER A 334 0.34 9.55 28.27
CA SER A 334 1.21 8.40 28.11
C SER A 334 2.02 8.17 29.37
N THR A 335 2.89 7.17 29.31
CA THR A 335 3.91 6.87 30.31
C THR A 335 4.82 8.07 30.58
N TRP A 336 5.33 8.19 31.80
CA TRP A 336 6.26 9.24 32.21
C TRP A 336 7.37 8.68 33.09
N MET A 337 8.44 9.45 33.24
CA MET A 337 9.50 9.12 34.19
C MET A 337 9.09 9.46 35.64
N GLY A 338 9.86 8.97 36.61
CA GLY A 338 9.69 9.31 38.04
C GLY A 338 9.00 8.24 38.89
N SER A 339 8.21 7.34 38.28
CA SER A 339 7.84 6.06 38.91
C SER A 339 7.50 5.01 37.85
N ILE A 340 7.43 3.73 38.24
CA ILE A 340 7.09 2.61 37.35
C ILE A 340 5.64 2.61 36.84
N VAL A 341 4.80 3.52 37.33
CA VAL A 341 3.41 3.74 36.90
C VAL A 341 3.10 5.22 36.64
N ALA A 342 4.13 6.07 36.53
CA ALA A 342 3.94 7.50 36.34
C ALA A 342 3.35 7.78 34.95
N THR A 343 2.34 8.65 34.90
CA THR A 343 1.79 9.15 33.64
C THR A 343 1.92 10.64 33.58
N SER A 344 2.07 11.14 32.37
CA SER A 344 2.07 12.56 32.06
C SER A 344 1.33 12.74 30.75
N LYS A 345 1.30 13.99 30.31
CA LYS A 345 0.26 14.44 29.42
C LYS A 345 0.65 15.73 28.72
N LEU A 346 0.81 15.62 27.43
CA LEU A 346 1.51 16.60 26.62
C LEU A 346 0.73 16.91 25.35
N SER A 347 1.00 18.10 24.83
CA SER A 347 0.48 18.67 23.61
C SER A 347 1.63 19.05 22.70
N GLY A 348 1.63 18.53 21.46
CA GLY A 348 2.59 18.85 20.42
C GLY A 348 2.45 17.93 19.21
N THR A 349 3.02 18.32 18.07
CA THR A 349 3.28 17.41 16.94
C THR A 349 4.17 16.22 17.36
N SER A 350 4.97 16.40 18.40
CA SER A 350 5.69 15.34 19.12
C SER A 350 4.80 14.26 19.73
N MET A 351 3.52 14.54 19.99
CA MET A 351 2.54 13.54 20.44
C MET A 351 1.72 12.98 19.26
N ALA A 352 1.62 13.72 18.15
CA ALA A 352 1.00 13.24 16.92
C ALA A 352 1.88 12.21 16.17
N SER A 353 3.18 12.51 16.00
CA SER A 353 4.18 11.63 15.38
C SER A 353 4.18 10.18 15.92
N PRO A 354 4.22 9.92 17.24
CA PRO A 354 4.23 8.55 17.77
C PRO A 354 2.94 7.77 17.52
N HIS A 355 1.79 8.42 17.27
CA HIS A 355 0.60 7.71 16.79
C HIS A 355 0.84 7.16 15.37
N VAL A 356 1.47 7.92 14.48
CA VAL A 356 1.81 7.46 13.11
C VAL A 356 2.89 6.40 13.14
N ALA A 357 3.94 6.55 13.97
CA ALA A 357 4.94 5.50 14.18
C ALA A 357 4.33 4.20 14.73
N GLY A 358 3.39 4.31 15.67
CA GLY A 358 2.60 3.19 16.18
C GLY A 358 1.79 2.51 15.08
N ALA A 359 1.05 3.27 14.27
CA ALA A 359 0.27 2.72 13.16
C ALA A 359 1.16 2.07 12.06
N ALA A 360 2.32 2.66 11.76
CA ALA A 360 3.33 2.06 10.88
C ALA A 360 3.82 0.71 11.42
N ALA A 361 4.10 0.61 12.72
CA ALA A 361 4.50 -0.63 13.36
C ALA A 361 3.37 -1.67 13.40
N MET A 362 2.12 -1.26 13.60
CA MET A 362 0.95 -2.16 13.47
C MET A 362 0.88 -2.75 12.05
N TYR A 363 0.99 -1.92 11.01
CA TYR A 363 0.98 -2.36 9.61
C TYR A 363 2.16 -3.29 9.28
N LEU A 364 3.39 -2.94 9.67
CA LEU A 364 4.57 -3.79 9.46
C LEU A 364 4.47 -5.14 10.20
N SER A 365 3.72 -5.24 11.30
CA SER A 365 3.49 -6.55 11.95
C SER A 365 2.56 -7.47 11.16
N THR A 366 1.76 -6.94 10.22
CA THR A 366 0.94 -7.74 9.30
C THR A 366 1.57 -7.90 7.92
N VAL A 367 2.43 -6.97 7.50
CA VAL A 367 3.20 -7.03 6.24
C VAL A 367 4.69 -6.76 6.52
N PRO A 368 5.45 -7.72 7.09
CA PRO A 368 6.84 -7.50 7.54
C PRO A 368 7.84 -7.19 6.43
N THR A 369 7.48 -7.42 5.17
CA THR A 369 8.29 -7.15 3.98
C THR A 369 7.92 -5.85 3.27
N ALA A 370 6.98 -5.05 3.80
CA ALA A 370 6.57 -3.81 3.17
C ALA A 370 7.72 -2.78 3.17
N THR A 371 7.98 -2.16 2.02
CA THR A 371 8.94 -1.07 1.90
C THR A 371 8.38 0.23 2.51
N PRO A 372 9.22 1.21 2.88
CA PRO A 372 8.72 2.47 3.46
C PRO A 372 7.65 3.17 2.62
N ALA A 373 7.80 3.20 1.29
CA ALA A 373 6.78 3.75 0.37
C ALA A 373 5.46 2.97 0.38
N GLN A 374 5.49 1.64 0.64
CA GLN A 374 4.27 0.84 0.80
C GLN A 374 3.59 1.13 2.14
N VAL A 375 4.36 1.33 3.22
CA VAL A 375 3.83 1.73 4.54
C VAL A 375 3.21 3.13 4.48
N GLU A 376 3.90 4.08 3.86
CA GLU A 376 3.43 5.44 3.59
C GLU A 376 2.13 5.41 2.78
N SER A 377 2.11 4.75 1.62
CA SER A 377 0.91 4.62 0.79
C SER A 377 -0.25 3.93 1.51
N ALA A 378 0.02 2.97 2.40
CA ALA A 378 -1.01 2.31 3.19
C ALA A 378 -1.62 3.24 4.25
N LEU A 379 -0.80 3.99 4.99
CA LEU A 379 -1.25 4.95 6.00
C LEU A 379 -2.00 6.13 5.37
N LEU A 380 -1.44 6.75 4.34
CA LEU A 380 -2.05 7.91 3.66
C LEU A 380 -3.29 7.52 2.86
N GLY A 381 -3.33 6.32 2.28
CA GLY A 381 -4.48 5.81 1.54
C GLY A 381 -5.66 5.37 2.41
N ASN A 382 -5.44 5.04 3.69
CA ASN A 382 -6.49 4.63 4.63
C ASN A 382 -6.92 5.72 5.62
N ALA A 383 -6.15 6.82 5.69
CA ALA A 383 -6.46 8.01 6.49
C ALA A 383 -7.91 8.46 6.29
N THR A 384 -8.53 8.98 7.34
CA THR A 384 -9.86 9.56 7.24
C THR A 384 -9.74 10.95 6.60
N LEU A 385 -10.31 11.08 5.40
CA LEU A 385 -10.25 12.31 4.60
C LEU A 385 -11.27 13.35 5.09
N ASP A 386 -10.96 14.63 4.87
CA ASP A 386 -11.89 15.77 4.97
C ASP A 386 -12.58 15.92 6.33
N ARG A 387 -11.93 15.48 7.40
CA ARG A 387 -12.39 15.65 8.79
C ARG A 387 -11.68 16.76 9.54
N VAL A 388 -10.42 17.04 9.23
CA VAL A 388 -9.66 18.04 9.97
C VAL A 388 -10.18 19.43 9.59
N THR A 389 -10.57 20.23 10.57
CA THR A 389 -10.97 21.64 10.37
C THR A 389 -9.76 22.56 10.54
N ASN A 390 -9.73 23.66 9.79
CA ASN A 390 -8.62 24.64 9.81
C ASN A 390 -7.22 24.04 9.52
N VAL A 391 -7.13 23.06 8.60
CA VAL A 391 -5.88 22.35 8.20
C VAL A 391 -4.68 23.24 7.84
N GLY A 392 -4.90 24.51 7.53
CA GLY A 392 -3.87 25.42 7.03
C GLY A 392 -3.72 25.33 5.51
N VAL A 393 -3.18 26.38 4.90
CA VAL A 393 -3.09 26.49 3.44
C VAL A 393 -2.07 25.49 2.92
N GLY A 394 -2.46 24.67 1.94
CA GLY A 394 -1.59 23.69 1.28
C GLY A 394 -1.48 22.33 1.97
N SER A 395 -1.99 22.17 3.19
CA SER A 395 -1.99 20.88 3.89
C SER A 395 -2.98 19.88 3.28
N PRO A 396 -2.66 18.58 3.18
CA PRO A 396 -3.63 17.55 2.88
C PRO A 396 -4.60 17.33 4.06
N ASN A 397 -5.90 17.23 3.79
CA ASN A 397 -6.89 16.93 4.84
C ASN A 397 -6.99 15.43 5.08
N ARG A 398 -5.97 14.88 5.74
CA ARG A 398 -5.85 13.46 6.11
C ARG A 398 -5.66 13.33 7.61
N LEU A 399 -6.58 12.66 8.29
CA LEU A 399 -6.44 12.30 9.70
C LEU A 399 -6.08 10.82 9.83
N LEU A 400 -5.07 10.49 10.63
CA LEU A 400 -4.64 9.11 10.88
C LEU A 400 -5.83 8.23 11.29
N TYR A 401 -5.92 7.08 10.65
CA TYR A 401 -6.83 6.00 10.99
C TYR A 401 -5.98 4.74 11.17
N SER A 402 -6.10 4.03 12.29
CA SER A 402 -5.24 2.87 12.61
C SER A 402 -5.94 1.53 12.44
N ALA A 403 -7.28 1.47 12.52
CA ALA A 403 -8.02 0.21 12.47
C ALA A 403 -7.96 -0.53 11.12
N PHE A 404 -7.45 0.11 10.04
CA PHE A 404 -7.14 -0.60 8.79
C PHE A 404 -5.97 -1.60 8.95
N THR A 405 -5.08 -1.40 9.93
CA THR A 405 -3.88 -2.25 10.08
C THR A 405 -4.19 -3.66 10.57
N GLY A 406 -5.32 -3.84 11.28
CA GLY A 406 -5.89 -5.15 11.60
C GLY A 406 -6.58 -5.84 10.43
N LEU A 407 -6.86 -5.10 9.35
CA LEU A 407 -7.26 -5.69 8.08
C LEU A 407 -5.99 -6.21 7.39
N ASN A 408 -5.70 -7.50 7.63
CA ASN A 408 -4.83 -8.33 6.81
C ASN A 408 -5.04 -7.95 5.32
N PRO A 409 -4.02 -7.44 4.59
CA PRO A 409 -4.18 -6.65 3.35
C PRO A 409 -5.22 -7.27 2.43
N ALA A 410 -6.38 -6.61 2.36
CA ALA A 410 -7.71 -7.21 2.20
C ALA A 410 -7.70 -8.69 1.75
N SER A 411 -7.75 -9.60 2.73
CA SER A 411 -7.94 -11.03 2.49
C SER A 411 -9.06 -11.24 1.46
N ALA A 412 -8.80 -12.02 0.40
CA ALA A 412 -9.61 -11.97 -0.81
C ALA A 412 -11.13 -11.96 -0.55
N CYS A 413 -11.77 -10.87 -0.97
CA CYS A 413 -13.17 -10.54 -0.75
C CYS A 413 -14.05 -11.35 -1.71
N THR A 414 -15.24 -11.79 -1.28
CA THR A 414 -16.22 -12.42 -2.18
C THR A 414 -17.59 -11.78 -2.06
N GLY A 415 -18.35 -11.87 -3.14
CA GLY A 415 -19.73 -11.44 -3.20
C GLY A 415 -20.55 -12.22 -4.21
N GLN A 416 -21.85 -11.94 -4.21
CA GLN A 416 -22.83 -12.53 -5.10
C GLN A 416 -23.93 -11.49 -5.31
N THR A 417 -24.41 -11.31 -6.54
CA THR A 417 -25.59 -10.47 -6.79
C THR A 417 -26.88 -11.24 -6.48
N PRO A 418 -28.00 -10.57 -6.12
CA PRO A 418 -29.22 -11.26 -5.74
C PRO A 418 -29.76 -12.15 -6.87
N PRO A 419 -29.94 -13.48 -6.67
CA PRO A 419 -30.58 -14.34 -7.65
C PRO A 419 -32.00 -13.85 -7.95
N GLY A 420 -32.29 -13.63 -9.23
CA GLY A 420 -33.59 -13.13 -9.71
C GLY A 420 -33.89 -11.65 -9.45
N ALA A 421 -32.96 -10.91 -8.82
CA ALA A 421 -33.02 -9.46 -8.65
C ALA A 421 -31.64 -8.81 -8.91
N THR A 422 -30.87 -9.39 -9.82
CA THR A 422 -29.59 -8.83 -10.26
C THR A 422 -29.86 -7.67 -11.24
N ALA A 423 -29.14 -6.57 -11.05
CA ALA A 423 -29.35 -5.30 -11.78
C ALA A 423 -28.82 -5.31 -13.23
N TRP A 424 -29.05 -6.42 -13.95
CA TRP A 424 -28.71 -6.60 -15.35
C TRP A 424 -29.24 -5.46 -16.22
N GLN A 425 -28.39 -4.95 -17.11
CA GLN A 425 -28.71 -3.92 -18.09
C GLN A 425 -28.62 -4.52 -19.51
N GLN A 426 -29.48 -4.09 -20.43
CA GLN A 426 -29.38 -4.53 -21.82
C GLN A 426 -28.15 -3.87 -22.48
N TYR A 427 -27.34 -4.65 -23.19
CA TYR A 427 -26.20 -4.16 -23.97
C TYR A 427 -26.47 -4.23 -25.48
N SER A 428 -27.01 -5.36 -25.95
CA SER A 428 -27.36 -5.63 -27.35
C SER A 428 -28.47 -6.67 -27.42
N THR A 429 -28.95 -7.06 -28.60
CA THR A 429 -29.99 -8.09 -28.77
C THR A 429 -29.64 -9.44 -28.16
N ASP A 430 -28.35 -9.77 -28.07
CA ASP A 430 -27.82 -11.02 -27.52
C ASP A 430 -26.91 -10.78 -26.30
N GLY A 431 -26.99 -9.61 -25.66
CA GLY A 431 -26.03 -9.22 -24.63
C GLY A 431 -26.63 -8.39 -23.50
N ILE A 432 -26.21 -8.70 -22.29
CA ILE A 432 -26.47 -7.93 -21.06
C ILE A 432 -25.15 -7.57 -20.38
N TYR A 433 -25.18 -6.56 -19.50
CA TYR A 433 -24.04 -6.21 -18.65
C TYR A 433 -24.48 -5.96 -17.20
N LEU A 434 -23.51 -5.96 -16.30
CA LEU A 434 -23.68 -5.71 -14.88
C LEU A 434 -22.47 -4.94 -14.35
N ASP A 435 -22.72 -3.83 -13.65
CA ASP A 435 -21.73 -3.14 -12.83
C ASP A 435 -21.76 -3.71 -11.39
N VAL A 436 -20.60 -4.13 -10.88
CA VAL A 436 -20.43 -4.74 -9.56
C VAL A 436 -19.70 -3.77 -8.66
N ASN A 437 -20.34 -3.33 -7.56
CA ASN A 437 -19.69 -2.53 -6.54
C ASN A 437 -18.94 -3.44 -5.54
N THR A 438 -17.65 -3.17 -5.36
CA THR A 438 -16.75 -3.85 -4.42
C THR A 438 -16.12 -2.87 -3.41
N GLY A 439 -16.60 -1.63 -3.32
CA GLY A 439 -16.09 -0.63 -2.39
C GLY A 439 -16.14 -1.05 -0.91
N GLN A 440 -17.11 -1.88 -0.54
CA GLN A 440 -17.18 -2.51 0.79
C GLN A 440 -16.00 -3.43 1.13
N CYS A 441 -15.23 -3.89 0.14
CA CYS A 441 -14.03 -4.69 0.36
C CYS A 441 -12.81 -3.84 0.78
N GLY A 442 -12.85 -2.52 0.63
CA GLY A 442 -11.78 -1.62 1.09
C GLY A 442 -10.44 -1.77 0.36
N PHE A 443 -10.43 -2.24 -0.89
CA PHE A 443 -9.18 -2.28 -1.67
C PHE A 443 -8.70 -0.85 -1.98
N ILE A 444 -7.39 -0.62 -1.81
CA ILE A 444 -6.73 0.67 -2.12
C ILE A 444 -6.06 0.69 -3.50
N SER A 445 -5.87 -0.48 -4.11
CA SER A 445 -5.41 -0.68 -5.49
C SER A 445 -6.35 -1.66 -6.17
N THR A 446 -6.42 -1.67 -7.51
CA THR A 446 -7.30 -2.58 -8.24
C THR A 446 -6.89 -4.03 -7.95
N PRO A 447 -7.76 -4.85 -7.31
CA PRO A 447 -7.48 -6.26 -7.08
C PRO A 447 -7.67 -7.05 -8.38
N VAL A 448 -7.17 -8.29 -8.41
CA VAL A 448 -7.50 -9.22 -9.49
C VAL A 448 -8.87 -9.85 -9.23
N TYR A 449 -9.77 -9.74 -10.21
CA TYR A 449 -11.16 -10.17 -10.11
C TYR A 449 -11.40 -11.51 -10.82
N PHE A 450 -12.21 -12.37 -10.22
CA PHE A 450 -12.65 -13.64 -10.77
C PHE A 450 -14.15 -13.76 -10.61
N THR A 451 -14.84 -14.35 -11.59
CA THR A 451 -16.29 -14.45 -11.59
C THR A 451 -16.78 -15.81 -12.06
N SER A 452 -17.97 -16.19 -11.63
CA SER A 452 -18.75 -17.29 -12.18
C SER A 452 -20.21 -16.88 -12.29
N LEU A 453 -20.93 -17.45 -13.25
CA LEU A 453 -22.35 -17.15 -13.49
C LEU A 453 -23.20 -18.26 -12.87
N GLY A 454 -24.03 -17.95 -11.88
CA GLY A 454 -24.98 -18.91 -11.31
C GLY A 454 -26.38 -18.70 -11.85
N GLY A 455 -27.19 -19.76 -11.90
CA GLY A 455 -28.58 -19.68 -12.35
C GLY A 455 -29.32 -21.02 -12.34
N LEU A 456 -30.58 -20.99 -12.80
CA LEU A 456 -31.48 -22.15 -12.85
C LEU A 456 -31.65 -22.75 -14.25
N SER A 457 -31.36 -22.00 -15.32
CA SER A 457 -31.36 -22.53 -16.69
C SER A 457 -30.50 -21.70 -17.64
N GLY A 458 -30.14 -22.25 -18.81
CA GLY A 458 -29.59 -21.57 -19.99
C GLY A 458 -28.20 -20.94 -19.91
N HIS A 459 -27.77 -20.48 -18.73
CA HIS A 459 -26.55 -19.69 -18.52
C HIS A 459 -25.25 -20.39 -18.95
N TRP A 460 -25.21 -21.72 -18.93
CA TRP A 460 -24.07 -22.51 -19.43
C TRP A 460 -23.82 -22.41 -20.94
N THR A 461 -24.76 -21.86 -21.71
CA THR A 461 -24.55 -21.55 -23.13
C THR A 461 -23.87 -20.19 -23.36
N THR A 462 -23.66 -19.40 -22.30
CA THR A 462 -23.15 -18.03 -22.41
C THR A 462 -21.65 -17.95 -22.70
N THR A 463 -21.25 -16.82 -23.29
CA THR A 463 -19.87 -16.32 -23.28
C THR A 463 -19.78 -15.07 -22.38
N GLY A 464 -18.57 -14.76 -21.90
CA GLY A 464 -18.32 -13.55 -21.10
C GLY A 464 -18.60 -13.66 -19.60
N ALA A 465 -19.01 -14.82 -19.08
CA ALA A 465 -19.18 -15.08 -17.64
C ALA A 465 -17.92 -14.78 -16.78
N THR A 466 -16.73 -14.75 -17.40
CA THR A 466 -15.43 -14.40 -16.81
C THR A 466 -14.76 -13.18 -17.45
N SER A 467 -15.56 -12.30 -18.06
CA SER A 467 -15.10 -11.01 -18.61
C SER A 467 -15.03 -9.94 -17.52
N ILE A 468 -13.87 -9.33 -17.35
CA ILE A 468 -13.68 -8.20 -16.42
C ILE A 468 -13.39 -6.95 -17.25
N TYR A 469 -14.23 -5.92 -17.10
CA TYR A 469 -14.09 -4.66 -17.83
C TYR A 469 -14.03 -3.48 -16.86
N SER A 470 -13.09 -2.56 -17.11
CA SER A 470 -12.89 -1.34 -16.31
C SER A 470 -12.78 -1.60 -14.80
N ALA A 471 -11.93 -2.55 -14.42
CA ALA A 471 -11.66 -2.87 -13.02
C ALA A 471 -11.04 -1.67 -12.26
N THR A 472 -11.57 -1.41 -11.07
CA THR A 472 -11.13 -0.38 -10.13
C THR A 472 -11.05 -0.98 -8.71
N PRO A 473 -10.48 -0.28 -7.71
CA PRO A 473 -10.52 -0.75 -6.33
C PRO A 473 -11.95 -0.84 -5.75
N ALA A 474 -12.92 -0.13 -6.35
CA ALA A 474 -14.30 -0.03 -5.88
C ALA A 474 -15.33 -0.80 -6.72
N GLY A 475 -14.92 -1.46 -7.80
CA GLY A 475 -15.82 -2.23 -8.65
C GLY A 475 -15.29 -2.54 -10.04
N PHE A 476 -16.07 -3.30 -10.80
CA PHE A 476 -15.79 -3.74 -12.18
C PHE A 476 -17.10 -4.01 -12.93
N ARG A 477 -17.03 -4.18 -14.25
CA ARG A 477 -18.17 -4.58 -15.10
C ARG A 477 -17.96 -5.98 -15.68
N VAL A 478 -19.05 -6.72 -15.85
CA VAL A 478 -19.11 -7.97 -16.63
C VAL A 478 -20.07 -7.80 -17.80
N TYR A 479 -19.72 -8.34 -18.96
CA TYR A 479 -20.61 -8.49 -20.11
C TYR A 479 -20.92 -9.97 -20.32
N VAL A 480 -22.20 -10.33 -20.44
CA VAL A 480 -22.65 -11.71 -20.68
C VAL A 480 -23.41 -11.76 -21.99
N ARG A 481 -23.04 -12.70 -22.87
CA ARG A 481 -23.66 -12.89 -24.19
C ARG A 481 -24.35 -14.24 -24.28
N ALA A 482 -25.62 -14.24 -24.69
CA ALA A 482 -26.39 -15.42 -25.09
C ALA A 482 -27.49 -15.03 -26.11
N PRO A 483 -27.84 -15.89 -27.08
CA PRO A 483 -28.86 -15.57 -28.08
C PRO A 483 -30.19 -15.14 -27.46
N GLY A 484 -30.69 -13.95 -27.84
CA GLY A 484 -31.98 -13.41 -27.38
C GLY A 484 -32.05 -13.06 -25.88
N ILE A 485 -30.93 -12.96 -25.16
CA ILE A 485 -30.94 -12.67 -23.72
C ILE A 485 -31.42 -11.25 -23.41
N THR A 486 -32.24 -11.13 -22.36
CA THR A 486 -32.70 -9.86 -21.80
C THR A 486 -32.52 -9.86 -20.28
N PRO A 487 -32.42 -8.69 -19.61
CA PRO A 487 -32.43 -8.60 -18.15
C PRO A 487 -33.63 -9.26 -17.47
N ALA A 488 -34.79 -9.28 -18.14
CA ALA A 488 -35.99 -9.95 -17.65
C ALA A 488 -35.83 -11.47 -17.66
N LEU A 489 -35.38 -12.05 -18.79
CA LEU A 489 -35.12 -13.49 -18.90
C LEU A 489 -34.01 -13.95 -17.97
N ALA A 490 -32.92 -13.17 -17.87
CA ALA A 490 -31.82 -13.44 -16.94
C ALA A 490 -32.32 -13.52 -15.49
N ASN A 491 -33.13 -12.55 -15.04
CA ASN A 491 -33.70 -12.58 -13.70
C ASN A 491 -34.76 -13.68 -13.51
N GLN A 492 -35.59 -13.97 -14.52
CA GLN A 492 -36.55 -15.08 -14.46
C GLN A 492 -35.84 -16.42 -14.20
N GLU A 493 -34.72 -16.66 -14.87
CA GLU A 493 -33.89 -17.87 -14.70
C GLU A 493 -32.91 -17.78 -13.52
N GLY A 494 -33.06 -16.78 -12.65
CA GLY A 494 -32.27 -16.60 -11.44
C GLY A 494 -30.79 -16.26 -11.69
N TRP A 495 -30.43 -15.75 -12.87
CA TRP A 495 -29.04 -15.47 -13.23
C TRP A 495 -28.42 -14.41 -12.32
N HIS A 496 -27.27 -14.75 -11.74
CA HIS A 496 -26.53 -13.92 -10.81
C HIS A 496 -25.03 -14.13 -10.98
N LEU A 497 -24.24 -13.11 -10.65
CA LEU A 497 -22.80 -13.19 -10.68
C LEU A 497 -22.27 -13.53 -9.28
N ASN A 498 -21.50 -14.61 -9.16
CA ASN A 498 -20.60 -14.80 -8.02
C ASN A 498 -19.25 -14.18 -8.38
N TRP A 499 -18.59 -13.55 -7.41
CA TRP A 499 -17.29 -12.93 -7.63
C TRP A 499 -16.34 -13.08 -6.44
N GLN A 500 -15.05 -13.07 -6.75
CA GLN A 500 -13.95 -13.02 -5.81
C GLN A 500 -12.95 -11.97 -6.29
N ALA A 501 -12.43 -11.19 -5.36
CA ALA A 501 -11.42 -10.17 -5.58
C ALA A 501 -10.22 -10.48 -4.67
N ALA A 502 -9.03 -10.65 -5.22
CA ALA A 502 -7.82 -10.91 -4.45
C ALA A 502 -6.78 -9.81 -4.67
N PRO A 503 -5.98 -9.43 -3.65
CA PRO A 503 -4.76 -8.67 -3.89
C PRO A 503 -3.86 -9.41 -4.89
N ASN A 504 -3.19 -8.67 -5.78
CA ASN A 504 -2.10 -9.21 -6.58
C ASN A 504 -0.92 -9.51 -5.63
N SER A 505 -0.84 -10.77 -5.18
CA SER A 505 0.03 -11.21 -4.09
C SER A 505 0.67 -12.55 -4.45
N PRO A 506 1.96 -12.57 -4.83
CA PRO A 506 2.66 -13.78 -5.21
C PRO A 506 3.04 -14.68 -4.02
N GLN A 507 2.91 -14.21 -2.77
CA GLN A 507 3.40 -14.92 -1.58
C GLN A 507 2.27 -15.28 -0.62
N SER A 508 1.33 -16.12 -1.06
CA SER A 508 0.27 -16.64 -0.18
C SER A 508 -0.18 -18.05 -0.56
N THR A 509 -0.83 -18.74 0.39
CA THR A 509 -1.39 -20.10 0.19
C THR A 509 -2.41 -20.17 -0.96
N VAL A 510 -3.05 -19.05 -1.29
CA VAL A 510 -3.91 -18.87 -2.47
C VAL A 510 -3.32 -17.73 -3.28
N CYS A 511 -2.20 -18.01 -3.94
CA CYS A 511 -1.43 -17.08 -4.76
C CYS A 511 -2.32 -16.50 -5.87
N ALA A 512 -2.19 -15.20 -6.14
CA ALA A 512 -2.96 -14.55 -7.20
C ALA A 512 -2.15 -13.44 -7.87
N GLY A 513 -2.39 -13.22 -9.16
CA GLY A 513 -1.76 -12.15 -9.92
C GLY A 513 -2.39 -11.96 -11.28
N GLN A 514 -1.74 -11.16 -12.11
CA GLN A 514 -2.19 -10.81 -13.46
C GLN A 514 -1.01 -10.79 -14.43
N THR A 515 -1.26 -10.99 -15.72
CA THR A 515 -0.30 -10.59 -16.75
C THR A 515 -0.41 -9.08 -17.01
N THR A 516 0.67 -8.44 -17.46
CA THR A 516 0.76 -6.98 -17.54
C THR A 516 0.33 -6.43 -18.92
N ASN A 517 0.36 -5.10 -19.09
CA ASN A 517 0.00 -4.39 -20.33
C ASN A 517 0.77 -4.82 -21.60
N SER A 518 1.82 -5.65 -21.46
CA SER A 518 2.53 -6.31 -22.57
C SER A 518 2.35 -7.84 -22.49
N THR A 519 1.11 -8.32 -22.31
CA THR A 519 0.81 -9.75 -22.21
C THR A 519 1.26 -10.46 -23.50
N PRO A 520 2.16 -11.46 -23.42
CA PRO A 520 2.86 -12.02 -24.59
C PRO A 520 2.01 -13.06 -25.33
N TRP A 521 0.81 -12.66 -25.76
CA TRP A 521 -0.11 -13.49 -26.55
C TRP A 521 0.60 -14.10 -27.77
N GLN A 522 0.35 -15.38 -28.02
CA GLN A 522 0.88 -16.14 -29.15
C GLN A 522 -0.28 -16.58 -30.05
N GLN A 523 -0.10 -16.59 -31.37
CA GLN A 523 -1.14 -17.03 -32.31
C GLN A 523 -1.39 -18.54 -32.19
N TYR A 524 -2.66 -18.96 -32.25
CA TYR A 524 -3.08 -20.36 -32.31
C TYR A 524 -4.09 -20.58 -33.43
N GLY A 525 -3.64 -21.16 -34.55
CA GLY A 525 -4.48 -21.30 -35.74
C GLY A 525 -4.94 -19.95 -36.29
N THR A 526 -6.10 -19.91 -36.95
CA THR A 526 -6.69 -18.69 -37.53
C THR A 526 -7.52 -17.87 -36.55
N ASP A 527 -8.11 -18.52 -35.54
CA ASP A 527 -9.20 -17.96 -34.72
C ASP A 527 -8.94 -18.11 -33.21
N GLY A 528 -7.67 -18.17 -32.82
CA GLY A 528 -7.27 -18.32 -31.42
C GLY A 528 -5.91 -17.71 -31.09
N ILE A 529 -5.71 -17.49 -29.81
CA ILE A 529 -4.44 -17.12 -29.19
C ILE A 529 -4.18 -18.00 -27.96
N TYR A 530 -2.93 -18.07 -27.52
CA TYR A 530 -2.58 -18.70 -26.26
C TYR A 530 -1.60 -17.85 -25.45
N LEU A 531 -1.51 -18.17 -24.16
CA LEU A 531 -0.61 -17.54 -23.20
C LEU A 531 -0.08 -18.60 -22.24
N ASP A 532 1.24 -18.64 -22.09
CA ASP A 532 1.92 -19.37 -21.01
C ASP A 532 2.10 -18.42 -19.81
N VAL A 533 1.62 -18.83 -18.64
CA VAL A 533 1.68 -18.05 -17.40
C VAL A 533 2.68 -18.71 -16.45
N ASN A 534 3.71 -17.96 -16.04
CA ASN A 534 4.67 -18.40 -15.03
C ASN A 534 4.14 -18.07 -13.62
N THR A 535 4.19 -19.07 -12.74
CA THR A 535 3.70 -19.01 -11.36
C THR A 535 4.77 -19.43 -10.33
N THR A 536 6.05 -19.51 -10.73
CA THR A 536 7.17 -19.87 -9.86
C THR A 536 7.30 -18.99 -8.62
N GLN A 537 6.90 -17.71 -8.72
CA GLN A 537 6.83 -16.77 -7.60
C GLN A 537 5.93 -17.23 -6.44
N CYS A 538 4.97 -18.13 -6.71
CA CYS A 538 4.09 -18.74 -5.70
C CYS A 538 4.74 -19.88 -4.90
N GLY A 539 5.90 -20.41 -5.34
CA GLY A 539 6.66 -21.42 -4.60
C GLY A 539 6.01 -22.81 -4.46
N PHE A 540 5.06 -23.18 -5.32
CA PHE A 540 4.40 -24.48 -5.25
C PHE A 540 5.36 -25.64 -5.57
N THR A 541 5.36 -26.66 -4.71
CA THR A 541 6.16 -27.89 -4.88
C THR A 541 5.43 -29.01 -5.63
N SER A 542 4.13 -28.86 -5.86
CA SER A 542 3.26 -29.72 -6.66
C SER A 542 2.40 -28.86 -7.58
N THR A 543 1.79 -29.45 -8.62
CA THR A 543 0.91 -28.73 -9.53
C THR A 543 -0.32 -28.20 -8.76
N PRO A 544 -0.53 -26.89 -8.66
CA PRO A 544 -1.72 -26.32 -8.02
C PRO A 544 -2.91 -26.33 -8.99
N LEU A 545 -4.08 -26.03 -8.46
CA LEU A 545 -5.28 -25.74 -9.22
C LEU A 545 -5.26 -24.27 -9.64
N TYR A 546 -5.54 -24.01 -10.92
CA TYR A 546 -5.55 -22.65 -11.49
C TYR A 546 -6.96 -22.19 -11.85
N PHE A 547 -7.25 -20.92 -11.60
CA PHE A 547 -8.50 -20.23 -11.91
C PHE A 547 -8.17 -18.90 -12.58
N THR A 548 -8.91 -18.52 -13.60
CA THR A 548 -8.56 -17.37 -14.43
C THR A 548 -9.78 -16.56 -14.84
N SER A 549 -9.57 -15.29 -15.16
CA SER A 549 -10.53 -14.43 -15.84
C SER A 549 -9.81 -13.60 -16.89
N LEU A 550 -10.54 -13.13 -17.89
CA LEU A 550 -9.99 -12.33 -18.99
C LEU A 550 -10.42 -10.88 -18.79
N ASP A 551 -9.43 -10.01 -18.64
CA ASP A 551 -9.60 -8.58 -18.37
C ASP A 551 -9.07 -7.76 -19.56
N GLY A 552 -9.66 -6.60 -19.82
CA GLY A 552 -9.23 -5.70 -20.87
C GLY A 552 -10.34 -4.81 -21.43
N LEU A 553 -10.03 -4.09 -22.50
CA LEU A 553 -10.94 -3.16 -23.16
C LEU A 553 -11.69 -3.85 -24.30
N SER A 554 -13.00 -4.01 -24.15
CA SER A 554 -13.91 -4.49 -25.20
C SER A 554 -13.69 -5.93 -25.71
N ASN A 555 -14.69 -6.48 -26.39
CA ASN A 555 -14.73 -7.73 -27.18
C ASN A 555 -14.37 -9.06 -26.49
N HIS A 556 -13.64 -9.08 -25.38
CA HIS A 556 -13.20 -10.30 -24.69
C HIS A 556 -14.37 -11.15 -24.17
N TRP A 557 -15.55 -10.56 -23.94
CA TRP A 557 -16.77 -11.25 -23.54
C TRP A 557 -17.40 -12.14 -24.62
N VAL A 558 -16.96 -12.09 -25.89
CA VAL A 558 -17.43 -13.04 -26.93
C VAL A 558 -16.49 -14.25 -27.10
N THR A 559 -15.44 -14.34 -26.29
CA THR A 559 -14.44 -15.41 -26.35
C THR A 559 -14.89 -16.68 -25.61
N THR A 560 -14.31 -17.82 -25.99
CA THR A 560 -14.29 -19.05 -25.18
C THR A 560 -12.87 -19.35 -24.70
N GLY A 561 -12.74 -20.19 -23.67
CA GLY A 561 -11.45 -20.71 -23.22
C GLY A 561 -10.69 -19.87 -22.19
N ALA A 562 -11.19 -18.67 -21.84
CA ALA A 562 -10.61 -17.81 -20.79
C ALA A 562 -10.39 -18.50 -19.42
N THR A 563 -11.05 -19.64 -19.17
CA THR A 563 -10.96 -20.46 -17.94
C THR A 563 -10.54 -21.91 -18.20
N SER A 564 -9.86 -22.15 -19.32
CA SER A 564 -9.48 -23.48 -19.79
C SER A 564 -7.99 -23.73 -19.56
N ILE A 565 -7.68 -24.56 -18.56
CA ILE A 565 -6.33 -24.75 -18.03
C ILE A 565 -5.66 -25.94 -18.73
N TYR A 566 -4.71 -25.61 -19.61
CA TYR A 566 -3.96 -26.59 -20.38
C TYR A 566 -2.62 -26.93 -19.71
N SER A 567 -2.35 -28.24 -19.59
CA SER A 567 -1.10 -28.82 -19.06
C SER A 567 -0.47 -28.06 -17.89
N PRO A 568 -1.18 -27.91 -16.75
CA PRO A 568 -0.65 -27.21 -15.59
C PRO A 568 0.53 -27.95 -14.95
N THR A 569 1.47 -27.17 -14.43
CA THR A 569 2.72 -27.62 -13.79
C THR A 569 2.94 -26.83 -12.48
N PRO A 570 3.92 -27.20 -11.64
CA PRO A 570 4.29 -26.42 -10.46
C PRO A 570 4.84 -25.02 -10.81
N THR A 571 5.31 -24.79 -12.04
CA THR A 571 5.94 -23.54 -12.48
C THR A 571 5.04 -22.65 -13.34
N GLY A 572 3.87 -23.14 -13.76
CA GLY A 572 2.98 -22.42 -14.65
C GLY A 572 1.89 -23.27 -15.31
N PHE A 573 1.12 -22.64 -16.18
CA PHE A 573 0.05 -23.26 -16.96
C PHE A 573 -0.13 -22.51 -18.29
N ARG A 574 -0.87 -23.11 -19.23
CA ARG A 574 -1.29 -22.44 -20.48
C ARG A 574 -2.79 -22.20 -20.50
N VAL A 575 -3.21 -21.10 -21.10
CA VAL A 575 -4.61 -20.84 -21.50
C VAL A 575 -4.66 -20.62 -23.00
N TYR A 576 -5.68 -21.20 -23.65
CA TYR A 576 -6.07 -20.90 -25.03
C TYR A 576 -7.35 -20.08 -25.01
N ILE A 577 -7.38 -18.99 -25.77
CA ILE A 577 -8.57 -18.16 -25.99
C ILE A 577 -8.96 -18.31 -27.44
N HIS A 578 -10.21 -18.70 -27.68
CA HIS A 578 -10.78 -18.84 -29.01
C HIS A 578 -11.80 -17.73 -29.27
N SER A 579 -11.66 -17.05 -30.40
CA SER A 579 -12.57 -16.00 -30.88
C SER A 579 -12.30 -15.74 -32.36
N PRO A 580 -13.31 -15.78 -33.25
CA PRO A 580 -13.11 -15.57 -34.69
C PRO A 580 -12.33 -14.29 -35.01
N GLY A 581 -11.26 -14.42 -35.79
CA GLY A 581 -10.38 -13.31 -36.19
C GLY A 581 -9.50 -12.68 -35.10
N ILE A 582 -9.38 -13.28 -33.90
CA ILE A 582 -8.47 -12.77 -32.87
C ILE A 582 -7.00 -12.97 -33.26
N THR A 583 -6.18 -11.96 -32.96
CA THR A 583 -4.72 -12.00 -33.13
C THR A 583 -4.03 -11.46 -31.87
N PRO A 584 -2.77 -11.83 -31.59
CA PRO A 584 -1.98 -11.23 -30.52
C PRO A 584 -1.94 -9.72 -30.56
N THR A 585 -1.81 -9.14 -31.77
CA THR A 585 -1.79 -7.68 -31.96
C THR A 585 -3.10 -7.04 -31.53
N LEU A 586 -4.26 -7.61 -31.91
CA LEU A 586 -5.56 -7.10 -31.51
C LEU A 586 -5.78 -7.27 -29.98
N ALA A 587 -5.44 -8.42 -29.42
CA ALA A 587 -5.53 -8.65 -27.98
C ALA A 587 -4.68 -7.63 -27.18
N SER A 588 -3.44 -7.40 -27.58
CA SER A 588 -2.57 -6.39 -26.94
C SER A 588 -3.06 -4.95 -27.15
N GLN A 589 -3.59 -4.60 -28.33
CA GLN A 589 -4.19 -3.27 -28.58
C GLN A 589 -5.42 -3.01 -27.72
N LEU A 590 -6.20 -4.05 -27.45
CA LEU A 590 -7.35 -4.02 -26.55
C LEU A 590 -6.94 -4.16 -25.06
N GLY A 591 -5.64 -4.20 -24.74
CA GLY A 591 -5.15 -4.35 -23.36
C GLY A 591 -5.59 -5.66 -22.70
N TRP A 592 -5.84 -6.72 -23.48
CA TRP A 592 -6.26 -8.00 -22.95
C TRP A 592 -5.13 -8.63 -22.12
N HIS A 593 -5.46 -9.00 -20.90
CA HIS A 593 -4.57 -9.63 -19.94
C HIS A 593 -5.33 -10.66 -19.11
N LEU A 594 -4.60 -11.60 -18.51
CA LEU A 594 -5.18 -12.71 -17.77
C LEU A 594 -4.96 -12.50 -16.27
N ASN A 595 -6.06 -12.34 -15.53
CA ASN A 595 -6.06 -12.50 -14.09
C ASN A 595 -5.99 -14.00 -13.77
N TRP A 596 -5.16 -14.39 -12.80
CA TRP A 596 -4.99 -15.78 -12.40
C TRP A 596 -4.88 -15.94 -10.89
N GLN A 597 -5.41 -17.06 -10.40
CA GLN A 597 -5.33 -17.51 -9.02
C GLN A 597 -4.90 -18.97 -9.01
N ALA A 598 -4.06 -19.32 -8.04
CA ALA A 598 -3.49 -20.64 -7.87
C ALA A 598 -3.62 -21.08 -6.40
N ALA A 599 -4.06 -22.30 -6.17
CA ALA A 599 -4.19 -22.89 -4.83
C ALA A 599 -3.83 -24.38 -4.84
N PRO A 600 -3.27 -24.94 -3.76
CA PRO A 600 -3.10 -26.39 -3.63
C PRO A 600 -4.41 -27.15 -3.86
N ASN A 601 -4.33 -28.35 -4.42
CA ASN A 601 -5.47 -29.26 -4.49
C ASN A 601 -5.83 -29.78 -3.09
N ASN A 602 -7.11 -29.99 -2.80
CA ASN A 602 -7.64 -30.40 -1.49
C ASN A 602 -7.25 -29.45 -0.32
N LEU A 603 -7.05 -28.16 -0.60
CA LEU A 603 -6.81 -27.16 0.44
C LEU A 603 -8.08 -27.01 1.29
N GLN A 604 -7.94 -26.98 2.62
CA GLN A 604 -9.02 -26.73 3.57
C GLN A 604 -8.52 -25.78 4.67
N VAL A 605 -8.59 -24.47 4.43
CA VAL A 605 -8.03 -23.45 5.34
C VAL A 605 -9.01 -22.29 5.50
N GLY A 606 -9.59 -22.15 6.71
CA GLY A 606 -10.65 -21.19 6.97
C GLY A 606 -11.84 -21.43 6.06
N ASN A 607 -12.30 -20.38 5.38
CA ASN A 607 -13.41 -20.50 4.41
C ASN A 607 -12.95 -21.11 3.07
N VAL A 608 -11.64 -21.10 2.77
CA VAL A 608 -11.13 -21.63 1.50
C VAL A 608 -11.22 -23.15 1.50
N CYS A 609 -11.92 -23.70 0.52
CA CYS A 609 -11.80 -25.11 0.14
C CYS A 609 -11.56 -25.23 -1.36
N THR A 610 -10.74 -26.20 -1.76
CA THR A 610 -10.47 -26.50 -3.16
C THR A 610 -10.59 -27.99 -3.45
N GLY A 611 -10.81 -28.33 -4.72
CA GLY A 611 -10.78 -29.70 -5.18
C GLY A 611 -10.75 -29.83 -6.69
N GLN A 612 -10.56 -31.05 -7.14
CA GLN A 612 -10.43 -31.41 -8.55
C GLN A 612 -11.07 -32.77 -8.80
N THR A 613 -11.79 -32.93 -9.91
CA THR A 613 -12.31 -34.25 -10.31
C THR A 613 -11.25 -35.09 -11.06
N PRO A 614 -11.31 -36.43 -11.03
CA PRO A 614 -10.27 -37.26 -11.62
C PRO A 614 -10.05 -37.02 -13.11
N GLN A 615 -8.83 -36.65 -13.51
CA GLN A 615 -8.47 -36.47 -14.92
C GLN A 615 -8.64 -37.78 -15.69
N GLY A 616 -9.43 -37.76 -16.77
CA GLY A 616 -9.73 -38.94 -17.60
C GLY A 616 -10.67 -39.98 -16.96
N ALA A 617 -11.15 -39.73 -15.74
CA ALA A 617 -12.12 -40.56 -15.05
C ALA A 617 -13.19 -39.71 -14.31
N THR A 618 -13.49 -38.52 -14.85
CA THR A 618 -14.54 -37.65 -14.31
C THR A 618 -15.90 -38.19 -14.73
N VAL A 619 -16.84 -38.24 -13.79
CA VAL A 619 -18.16 -38.88 -13.95
C VAL A 619 -19.14 -37.95 -14.69
N TRP A 620 -18.74 -37.56 -15.90
CA TRP A 620 -19.55 -36.76 -16.82
C TRP A 620 -20.84 -37.51 -17.19
N GLN A 621 -21.94 -36.78 -17.26
CA GLN A 621 -23.26 -37.26 -17.66
C GLN A 621 -23.70 -36.56 -18.95
N GLN A 622 -24.35 -37.28 -19.87
CA GLN A 622 -24.89 -36.65 -21.09
C GLN A 622 -26.09 -35.77 -20.74
N TYR A 623 -26.14 -34.54 -21.26
CA TYR A 623 -27.27 -33.63 -21.13
C TYR A 623 -28.05 -33.47 -22.44
N SER A 624 -27.32 -33.24 -23.54
CA SER A 624 -27.85 -33.09 -24.90
C SER A 624 -26.82 -33.60 -25.91
N THR A 625 -27.08 -33.51 -27.22
CA THR A 625 -26.11 -33.83 -28.28
C THR A 625 -24.81 -33.03 -28.18
N ASP A 626 -24.88 -31.83 -27.59
CA ASP A 626 -23.81 -30.84 -27.57
C ASP A 626 -23.50 -30.38 -26.13
N GLY A 627 -23.91 -31.17 -25.14
CA GLY A 627 -23.74 -30.84 -23.72
C GLY A 627 -23.61 -32.05 -22.81
N ILE A 628 -22.73 -31.91 -21.82
CA ILE A 628 -22.56 -32.80 -20.67
C ILE A 628 -22.76 -32.00 -19.37
N TYR A 629 -22.97 -32.71 -18.27
CA TYR A 629 -22.94 -32.13 -16.93
C TYR A 629 -22.15 -32.99 -15.94
N LEU A 630 -21.82 -32.40 -14.81
CA LEU A 630 -21.16 -33.05 -13.68
C LEU A 630 -21.75 -32.53 -12.38
N ASP A 631 -22.13 -33.45 -11.49
CA ASP A 631 -22.39 -33.15 -10.08
C ASP A 631 -21.08 -33.28 -9.30
N VAL A 632 -20.72 -32.23 -8.56
CA VAL A 632 -19.49 -32.17 -7.75
C VAL A 632 -19.87 -32.28 -6.28
N ASP A 633 -19.32 -33.29 -5.60
CA ASP A 633 -19.39 -33.41 -4.15
C ASP A 633 -18.35 -32.51 -3.49
N ALA A 634 -18.80 -31.60 -2.62
CA ALA A 634 -17.99 -30.69 -1.82
C ALA A 634 -18.24 -30.88 -0.30
N SER A 635 -18.90 -31.97 0.10
CA SER A 635 -19.23 -32.30 1.49
C SER A 635 -18.00 -32.36 2.41
N ALA A 636 -16.85 -32.77 1.88
CA ALA A 636 -15.56 -32.79 2.56
C ALA A 636 -15.14 -31.42 3.16
N CYS A 637 -15.74 -30.32 2.70
CA CYS A 637 -15.38 -28.96 3.10
C CYS A 637 -16.23 -28.36 4.25
N SER A 638 -17.11 -29.13 4.91
CA SER A 638 -17.87 -28.72 6.12
C SER A 638 -18.58 -27.35 6.01
N LEU A 639 -19.66 -27.27 5.23
CA LEU A 639 -20.37 -26.02 4.90
C LEU A 639 -21.49 -25.66 5.89
N SER A 640 -21.53 -24.40 6.33
CA SER A 640 -22.61 -23.81 7.13
C SER A 640 -23.67 -23.06 6.31
N SER A 641 -23.40 -22.80 5.03
CA SER A 641 -24.31 -22.15 4.07
C SER A 641 -23.94 -22.56 2.63
N ALA A 642 -24.79 -22.25 1.65
CA ALA A 642 -24.46 -22.50 0.24
C ALA A 642 -23.31 -21.57 -0.19
N PRO A 643 -22.14 -22.10 -0.59
CA PRO A 643 -20.96 -21.30 -0.85
C PRO A 643 -20.91 -20.78 -2.29
N ARG A 644 -20.01 -19.83 -2.52
CA ARG A 644 -19.68 -19.30 -3.85
C ARG A 644 -18.54 -20.11 -4.44
N TYR A 645 -18.74 -20.66 -5.63
CA TYR A 645 -17.72 -21.42 -6.35
C TYR A 645 -17.18 -20.64 -7.54
N LEU A 646 -15.87 -20.66 -7.71
CA LEU A 646 -15.21 -20.47 -8.99
C LEU A 646 -14.75 -21.83 -9.51
N THR A 647 -14.84 -22.02 -10.82
CA THR A 647 -14.46 -23.26 -11.48
C THR A 647 -13.53 -22.96 -12.66
N SER A 648 -12.73 -23.96 -13.02
CA SER A 648 -11.99 -23.96 -14.29
C SER A 648 -12.03 -25.38 -14.88
N LEU A 649 -12.00 -25.47 -16.21
CA LEU A 649 -12.00 -26.75 -16.91
C LEU A 649 -10.56 -27.04 -17.31
N GLY A 650 -9.97 -28.09 -16.76
CA GLY A 650 -8.65 -28.57 -17.16
C GLY A 650 -8.76 -29.69 -18.18
N GLY A 651 -7.76 -29.84 -19.05
CA GLY A 651 -7.73 -30.94 -20.02
C GLY A 651 -6.49 -30.97 -20.91
N LEU A 652 -6.44 -31.94 -21.82
CA LEU A 652 -5.35 -32.17 -22.78
C LEU A 652 -5.70 -31.73 -24.21
N SER A 653 -6.98 -31.49 -24.51
CA SER A 653 -7.42 -30.93 -25.80
C SER A 653 -8.81 -30.30 -25.72
N ARG A 654 -9.14 -29.43 -26.69
CA ARG A 654 -10.45 -28.81 -27.07
C ARG A 654 -11.32 -28.13 -26.01
N HIS A 655 -11.00 -28.24 -24.71
CA HIS A 655 -11.79 -27.63 -23.62
C HIS A 655 -11.83 -26.10 -23.67
N TRP A 656 -10.97 -25.43 -24.44
CA TRP A 656 -11.01 -23.99 -24.71
C TRP A 656 -12.07 -23.56 -25.74
N GLU A 657 -12.66 -24.51 -26.47
CA GLU A 657 -13.79 -24.30 -27.39
C GLU A 657 -15.15 -24.41 -26.66
N THR A 658 -15.14 -24.67 -25.34
CA THR A 658 -16.37 -24.91 -24.54
C THR A 658 -17.00 -23.61 -24.02
N THR A 659 -18.31 -23.67 -23.76
CA THR A 659 -19.01 -22.75 -22.85
C THR A 659 -19.50 -23.48 -21.60
N GLY A 660 -19.83 -22.73 -20.56
CA GLY A 660 -20.44 -23.28 -19.33
C GLY A 660 -19.47 -23.78 -18.25
N ALA A 661 -18.17 -23.86 -18.53
CA ALA A 661 -17.15 -24.23 -17.55
C ALA A 661 -17.17 -23.42 -16.23
N THR A 662 -17.71 -22.19 -16.25
CA THR A 662 -17.91 -21.29 -15.10
C THR A 662 -19.38 -21.03 -14.76
N SER A 663 -20.28 -21.93 -15.18
CA SER A 663 -21.72 -21.84 -14.94
C SER A 663 -22.14 -22.79 -13.82
N ILE A 664 -22.49 -22.20 -12.67
CA ILE A 664 -22.79 -22.93 -11.42
C ILE A 664 -24.30 -23.09 -11.25
N TYR A 665 -24.79 -24.31 -11.49
CA TYR A 665 -26.19 -24.66 -11.33
C TYR A 665 -26.49 -25.10 -9.89
N SER A 666 -27.49 -24.45 -9.28
CA SER A 666 -28.11 -24.79 -7.99
C SER A 666 -27.13 -25.28 -6.90
N PRO A 667 -26.15 -24.46 -6.48
CA PRO A 667 -25.18 -24.86 -5.46
C PRO A 667 -25.85 -25.11 -4.10
N THR A 668 -25.42 -26.16 -3.42
CA THR A 668 -25.90 -26.57 -2.08
C THR A 668 -24.74 -26.59 -1.07
N PRO A 669 -25.03 -26.77 0.23
CA PRO A 669 -24.00 -27.03 1.24
C PRO A 669 -23.24 -28.36 1.09
N THR A 670 -23.53 -29.19 0.09
CA THR A 670 -22.81 -30.46 -0.13
C THR A 670 -22.27 -30.62 -1.55
N GLY A 671 -22.57 -29.70 -2.46
CA GLY A 671 -22.12 -29.81 -3.83
C GLY A 671 -22.69 -28.75 -4.76
N PHE A 672 -22.43 -28.91 -6.06
CA PHE A 672 -22.96 -28.04 -7.12
C PHE A 672 -22.91 -28.79 -8.45
N ARG A 673 -23.63 -28.30 -9.45
CA ARG A 673 -23.58 -28.85 -10.81
C ARG A 673 -22.95 -27.86 -11.78
N VAL A 674 -22.15 -28.37 -12.72
CA VAL A 674 -21.67 -27.62 -13.89
C VAL A 674 -22.16 -28.30 -15.15
N TYR A 675 -22.65 -27.50 -16.10
CA TYR A 675 -22.98 -27.91 -17.46
C TYR A 675 -21.90 -27.39 -18.40
N VAL A 676 -21.35 -28.25 -19.26
CA VAL A 676 -20.34 -27.89 -20.26
C VAL A 676 -20.92 -28.16 -21.63
N HIS A 677 -20.90 -27.14 -22.50
CA HIS A 677 -21.40 -27.23 -23.87
C HIS A 677 -20.25 -27.21 -24.87
N PHE A 678 -20.25 -28.19 -25.79
CA PHE A 678 -19.32 -28.34 -26.90
C PHE A 678 -19.97 -29.21 -27.99
N PRO A 679 -19.94 -28.81 -29.28
CA PRO A 679 -20.61 -29.55 -30.35
C PRO A 679 -20.20 -31.03 -30.42
N GLY A 680 -21.17 -31.93 -30.36
CA GLY A 680 -20.97 -33.38 -30.40
C GLY A 680 -20.26 -34.00 -29.18
N ILE A 681 -20.19 -33.31 -28.04
CA ILE A 681 -19.53 -33.84 -26.83
C ILE A 681 -20.24 -35.08 -26.27
N THR A 682 -19.46 -36.03 -25.75
CA THR A 682 -19.96 -37.15 -24.94
C THR A 682 -19.09 -37.34 -23.69
N PRO A 683 -19.59 -37.97 -22.61
CA PRO A 683 -18.78 -38.33 -21.44
C PRO A 683 -17.51 -39.12 -21.76
N THR A 684 -17.55 -39.99 -22.77
CA THR A 684 -16.38 -40.73 -23.25
C THR A 684 -15.36 -39.78 -23.86
N LEU A 685 -15.78 -38.94 -24.81
CA LEU A 685 -14.90 -38.00 -25.51
C LEU A 685 -14.30 -36.95 -24.55
N ALA A 686 -15.08 -36.49 -23.57
CA ALA A 686 -14.59 -35.61 -22.51
C ALA A 686 -13.46 -36.26 -21.71
N ASN A 687 -13.61 -37.53 -21.32
CA ASN A 687 -12.57 -38.27 -20.61
C ASN A 687 -11.37 -38.61 -21.49
N GLU A 688 -11.56 -38.93 -22.78
CA GLU A 688 -10.46 -39.08 -23.76
C GLU A 688 -9.62 -37.80 -23.91
N TYR A 689 -10.26 -36.63 -23.89
CA TYR A 689 -9.59 -35.33 -23.84
C TYR A 689 -9.06 -34.95 -22.45
N GLY A 690 -9.21 -35.83 -21.45
CA GLY A 690 -8.75 -35.61 -20.08
C GLY A 690 -9.50 -34.50 -19.34
N TRP A 691 -10.74 -34.19 -19.71
CA TRP A 691 -11.51 -33.10 -19.12
C TRP A 691 -11.84 -33.38 -17.66
N HIS A 692 -11.48 -32.43 -16.80
CA HIS A 692 -11.73 -32.44 -15.37
C HIS A 692 -12.06 -31.04 -14.87
N LEU A 693 -12.85 -30.95 -13.80
CA LEU A 693 -13.22 -29.68 -13.21
C LEU A 693 -12.33 -29.40 -12.00
N ASN A 694 -11.68 -28.24 -11.98
CA ASN A 694 -11.10 -27.66 -10.78
C ASN A 694 -12.11 -26.71 -10.15
N TRP A 695 -12.14 -26.62 -8.82
CA TRP A 695 -12.98 -25.67 -8.11
C TRP A 695 -12.31 -25.10 -6.86
N ILE A 696 -12.64 -23.85 -6.57
CA ILE A 696 -12.33 -23.15 -5.33
C ILE A 696 -13.59 -22.48 -4.80
N ARG A 697 -13.76 -22.50 -3.48
CA ARG A 697 -14.78 -21.71 -2.78
C ARG A 697 -14.17 -20.78 -1.75
N ARG A 698 -14.90 -19.73 -1.39
CA ARG A 698 -14.60 -18.78 -0.30
C ARG A 698 -15.87 -18.18 0.30
#